data_AF-A0A420MQH9-F1
#
_entry.id   AF-A0A420MQH9-F1
#
_cell.length_a   1.000
_cell.length_b   1.000
_cell.length_c   1.000
_cell.angle_alpha   90.00
_cell.angle_beta   90.00
_cell.angle_gamma   90.00
#
_symmetry.space_group_name_H-M   'P 1'
#
loop_
_entity.id
_entity.type
_entity.pdbx_description
1 polymer ?
#
loop_
_entity_poly.entity_id
_entity_poly.type
_entity_poly.pdbx_seq_one_letter_code
_entity_poly.pdbx_strand_id
1 'polypeptide(L)'
;MVLQNLYLSYKRDTKYLLYWMINVSNRLLRPTTDGETQSAGSVNATGQSTVNGLISMSKLISQHKEPVPNVIYRLFGSIIQARSLVSTTFQELMGPDSDEELKRSNESHRHFINTLRSAFKILGGEEWEKTSAATSDDTEDVEQILFANKFQELSVDKEGESSDEDDDVGQPQSPVAARKVSRKPRGKGKKARKYKKPKKGKKQDTKDPATDEIPIESIRIIEDNGEVGLVTDYLLAVYSTVKEWADLRAYTQSLWKEVAYEGLNSAVAGAVSNLTISMVKRTNAAIFVDFPGHDTYETIMNTITRGNMDRAQGKFRLALLALDPDGEQHSQKETAVDIKEQFLIHAYQDLRDFVLDFQANRTGKPTKAMQAKISKWDPNFNLERATNEERVNWRRCYTIKWLYDLVNVFSSIVVQRNTVRGEKHVYENVDWSASGPWGVHRVLFGLNKFAGDITSMAMKKPGTDITKMIYPHHVFQMQCIVDSFTVSRGWSLSALHGHMLEAPAKKGRARRDVDLFLDRQNKRVFAGYCQTVDLLKQILEKDGKMAQHQDFFEIIKIAQLDFVDFLGEHKYTTGLDTISPSRFADHNPNGLQEYSPFLCGVGLEEGLEIAYRIGMFLWERMPEPTLMIHLHNAVVQKGYLSRPVGLCATLEDLFKHTFFAQGRKPKSGFVDALLASVGQPGSRQAQAQRQAIRYRRRFAENVHQLLDLEINQIFKRNSMLTTCRRAGWNLEAIPDEELQFGSMMFFERLSRAKHVSEKELEDTVLVRKARAVGMTDKEIIEATNKLSSIANNTLEVPNEVLDRYAPEGFQFPPSAGSEALDGRDILELAKFDILSDVAGIAPISSLNYLGVTCWLLITFGRIEERLKEAGNPVYFEAYEGSGPWKSEKRVALALLALKGDNEECLRIVAATLNEARSGFMDFIYWEDLETEQREREADVDPSLGNECTVM
;
A
#
# COMPACT_ATOMS: atom_id res chain seq x y z
N MET A 1 2.96 -0.21 17.71
CA MET A 1 2.67 -1.63 17.33
C MET A 1 2.38 -1.78 15.83
N VAL A 2 2.66 -2.96 15.25
CA VAL A 2 3.03 -3.13 13.81
C VAL A 2 2.20 -4.22 13.12
N LEU A 3 1.82 -4.05 11.83
CA LEU A 3 1.19 -5.08 10.98
C LEU A 3 2.12 -6.28 10.82
N GLN A 4 1.86 -7.36 11.54
CA GLN A 4 2.81 -8.45 11.65
C GLN A 4 2.15 -9.83 11.74
N ASN A 5 2.23 -10.55 10.61
CA ASN A 5 2.46 -12.00 10.50
C ASN A 5 3.00 -12.61 11.81
N LEU A 6 2.46 -13.75 12.24
CA LEU A 6 2.74 -14.38 13.54
C LEU A 6 4.25 -14.44 13.88
N TYR A 7 5.13 -14.76 12.92
CA TYR A 7 6.58 -14.78 13.13
C TYR A 7 7.16 -13.38 13.41
N LEU A 8 6.68 -12.36 12.70
CA LEU A 8 7.12 -10.98 12.89
C LEU A 8 6.64 -10.42 14.23
N SER A 9 5.41 -10.74 14.66
CA SER A 9 4.87 -10.36 15.96
C SER A 9 5.64 -11.05 17.09
N TYR A 10 5.84 -12.38 16.99
CA TYR A 10 6.72 -13.14 17.88
C TYR A 10 8.12 -12.53 18.00
N LYS A 11 8.73 -12.12 16.88
CA LYS A 11 10.06 -11.51 16.84
C LYS A 11 10.10 -10.13 17.52
N ARG A 12 9.08 -9.29 17.29
CA ARG A 12 8.90 -7.99 17.97
C ARG A 12 8.75 -8.19 19.47
N ASP A 13 7.81 -9.04 19.87
CA ASP A 13 7.44 -9.25 21.26
C ASP A 13 8.61 -9.88 22.05
N THR A 14 9.33 -10.82 21.44
CA THR A 14 10.57 -11.41 21.99
C THR A 14 11.65 -10.34 22.20
N LYS A 15 11.85 -9.41 21.26
CA LYS A 15 12.80 -8.30 21.43
C LYS A 15 12.39 -7.36 22.56
N TYR A 16 11.10 -7.04 22.67
CA TYR A 16 10.56 -6.15 23.69
C TYR A 16 10.65 -6.76 25.09
N LEU A 17 10.30 -8.04 25.24
CA LEU A 17 10.49 -8.79 26.49
C LEU A 17 11.98 -8.83 26.90
N LEU A 18 12.87 -9.15 25.97
CA LEU A 18 14.31 -9.18 26.23
C LEU A 18 14.88 -7.80 26.61
N TYR A 19 14.47 -6.74 25.92
CA TYR A 19 14.91 -5.37 26.23
C TYR A 19 14.56 -5.01 27.69
N TRP A 20 13.34 -5.32 28.14
CA TRP A 20 12.95 -5.15 29.53
C TRP A 20 13.78 -6.00 30.49
N MET A 21 13.80 -7.33 30.28
CA MET A 21 14.47 -8.26 31.20
C MET A 21 15.97 -7.97 31.33
N ILE A 22 16.64 -7.63 30.22
CA ILE A 22 18.06 -7.29 30.21
C ILE A 22 18.31 -5.96 30.91
N ASN A 23 17.51 -4.92 30.66
CA ASN A 23 17.74 -3.61 31.27
C ASN A 23 17.43 -3.60 32.77
N VAL A 24 16.34 -4.23 33.22
CA VAL A 24 16.04 -4.36 34.67
C VAL A 24 17.11 -5.23 35.35
N SER A 25 17.51 -6.36 34.75
CA SER A 25 18.58 -7.19 35.33
C SER A 25 19.93 -6.46 35.36
N ASN A 26 20.27 -5.69 34.33
CA ASN A 26 21.48 -4.86 34.30
C ASN A 26 21.42 -3.74 35.35
N ARG A 27 20.25 -3.14 35.60
CA ARG A 27 20.03 -2.16 36.68
C ARG A 27 20.30 -2.78 38.05
N LEU A 28 19.73 -3.97 38.30
CA LEU A 28 19.94 -4.73 39.54
C LEU A 28 21.38 -5.25 39.73
N LEU A 29 22.17 -5.32 38.67
CA LEU A 29 23.60 -5.70 38.71
C LEU A 29 24.56 -4.49 38.74
N ARG A 30 24.07 -3.25 38.69
CA ARG A 30 24.89 -2.06 38.95
C ARG A 30 25.10 -1.93 40.47
N PRO A 31 26.34 -1.68 40.95
CA PRO A 31 26.58 -1.46 42.37
C PRO A 31 25.91 -0.16 42.83
N THR A 32 25.05 -0.23 43.84
CA THR A 32 24.60 0.93 44.61
C THR A 32 25.77 1.58 45.35
N THR A 33 25.67 2.89 45.60
CA THR A 33 26.73 3.67 46.25
C THR A 33 26.98 3.26 47.71
N ASP A 34 25.96 2.66 48.36
CA ASP A 34 26.06 2.08 49.69
C ASP A 34 26.53 0.61 49.62
N GLY A 35 27.61 0.33 50.36
CA GLY A 35 28.44 -0.85 50.17
C GLY A 35 27.94 -2.16 50.81
N GLU A 36 26.80 -2.68 50.37
CA GLU A 36 26.41 -4.07 50.63
C GLU A 36 26.76 -5.00 49.47
N THR A 37 27.41 -6.12 49.77
CA THR A 37 28.01 -7.02 48.77
C THR A 37 26.99 -7.97 48.15
N GLN A 38 26.41 -7.60 47.00
CA GLN A 38 25.53 -8.48 46.23
C GLN A 38 26.22 -9.06 44.96
N SER A 39 25.51 -9.95 44.26
CA SER A 39 26.11 -11.02 43.45
C SER A 39 27.04 -10.59 42.31
N ALA A 40 28.12 -11.34 42.10
CA ALA A 40 29.05 -11.18 40.97
C ALA A 40 28.48 -11.69 39.62
N GLY A 41 27.30 -11.17 39.23
CA GLY A 41 26.74 -11.35 37.91
C GLY A 41 27.37 -10.39 36.89
N SER A 42 27.80 -10.89 35.74
CA SER A 42 28.29 -10.04 34.66
C SER A 42 27.13 -9.31 33.97
N VAL A 43 27.15 -7.98 34.01
CA VAL A 43 26.23 -7.11 33.26
C VAL A 43 26.23 -7.52 31.78
N ASN A 44 25.04 -7.72 31.21
CA ASN A 44 24.88 -8.10 29.81
C ASN A 44 25.11 -6.87 28.92
N ALA A 45 26.30 -6.77 28.32
CA ALA A 45 26.67 -5.70 27.40
C ALA A 45 26.52 -6.05 25.90
N THR A 46 25.90 -7.19 25.57
CA THR A 46 25.81 -7.71 24.18
C THR A 46 24.38 -7.77 23.64
N GLY A 47 23.37 -7.61 24.52
CA GLY A 47 21.95 -7.79 24.20
C GLY A 47 21.55 -9.26 24.00
N GLN A 48 22.48 -10.19 24.15
CA GLN A 48 22.30 -11.60 23.83
C GLN A 48 22.12 -12.39 25.12
N SER A 49 21.06 -13.21 25.20
CA SER A 49 20.75 -14.04 26.36
C SER A 49 20.34 -15.43 25.90
N THR A 50 20.53 -16.46 26.74
CA THR A 50 20.05 -17.82 26.42
C THR A 50 18.71 -18.12 27.08
N VAL A 51 18.13 -19.26 26.73
CA VAL A 51 16.87 -19.77 27.30
C VAL A 51 16.99 -19.91 28.82
N ASN A 52 18.11 -20.43 29.31
CA ASN A 52 18.44 -20.47 30.74
C ASN A 52 18.82 -19.09 31.33
N GLY A 53 19.30 -18.17 30.49
CA GLY A 53 19.47 -16.76 30.83
C GLY A 53 18.15 -16.07 31.22
N LEU A 54 17.03 -16.38 30.55
CA LEU A 54 15.70 -15.85 30.91
C LEU A 54 15.30 -16.23 32.33
N ILE A 55 15.44 -17.51 32.72
CA ILE A 55 15.17 -17.96 34.10
C ILE A 55 16.04 -17.22 35.11
N SER A 56 17.30 -16.97 34.76
CA SER A 56 18.27 -16.31 35.64
C SER A 56 17.90 -14.84 35.87
N MET A 57 17.50 -14.12 34.81
CA MET A 57 16.98 -12.75 34.87
C MET A 57 15.65 -12.69 35.66
N SER A 58 14.68 -13.57 35.37
CA SER A 58 13.41 -13.64 36.12
C SER A 58 13.63 -13.85 37.62
N LYS A 59 14.57 -14.72 38.00
CA LYS A 59 14.91 -14.95 39.43
C LYS A 59 15.50 -13.70 40.07
N LEU A 60 16.41 -13.01 39.39
CA LEU A 60 17.02 -11.77 39.91
C LEU A 60 15.97 -10.68 40.14
N ILE A 61 15.09 -10.44 39.16
CA ILE A 61 13.99 -9.47 39.22
C ILE A 61 13.03 -9.81 40.36
N SER A 62 12.60 -11.07 40.45
CA SER A 62 11.70 -11.58 41.49
C SER A 62 12.30 -11.49 42.90
N GLN A 63 13.60 -11.78 43.06
CA GLN A 63 14.33 -11.65 44.33
C GLN A 63 14.39 -10.20 44.83
N HIS A 64 14.53 -9.23 43.93
CA HIS A 64 14.55 -7.80 44.26
C HIS A 64 13.15 -7.17 44.38
N LYS A 65 12.08 -7.94 44.12
CA LYS A 65 10.68 -7.49 44.16
C LYS A 65 10.38 -6.28 43.26
N GLU A 66 11.09 -6.17 42.14
CA GLU A 66 10.82 -5.17 41.11
C GLU A 66 9.39 -5.34 40.56
N PRO A 67 8.58 -4.27 40.44
CA PRO A 67 7.24 -4.37 39.89
C PRO A 67 7.29 -4.74 38.40
N VAL A 68 6.53 -5.76 38.03
CA VAL A 68 6.43 -6.29 36.66
C VAL A 68 5.19 -5.66 35.97
N PRO A 69 5.35 -4.84 34.92
CA PRO A 69 4.21 -4.22 34.23
C PRO A 69 3.29 -5.25 33.55
N ASN A 70 2.00 -4.93 33.41
CA ASN A 70 1.00 -5.82 32.79
C ASN A 70 1.40 -6.22 31.36
N VAL A 71 1.92 -5.26 30.59
CA VAL A 71 2.56 -5.47 29.28
C VAL A 71 3.53 -6.65 29.24
N ILE A 72 4.34 -6.88 30.28
CA ILE A 72 5.35 -7.95 30.28
C ILE A 72 4.69 -9.33 30.34
N TYR A 73 3.61 -9.48 31.12
CA TYR A 73 2.80 -10.70 31.14
C TYR A 73 2.09 -10.93 29.80
N ARG A 74 1.52 -9.88 29.19
CA ARG A 74 0.94 -9.93 27.83
C ARG A 74 1.97 -10.40 26.78
N LEU A 75 3.21 -9.89 26.84
CA LEU A 75 4.32 -10.31 25.97
C LEU A 75 4.71 -11.78 26.17
N PHE A 76 4.83 -12.26 27.42
CA PHE A 76 5.04 -13.69 27.69
C PHE A 76 3.92 -14.55 27.09
N GLY A 77 2.66 -14.13 27.24
CA GLY A 77 1.50 -14.82 26.66
C GLY A 77 1.60 -14.97 25.14
N SER A 78 1.82 -13.86 24.42
CA SER A 78 2.01 -13.83 22.96
C SER A 78 3.10 -14.80 22.49
N ILE A 79 4.29 -14.74 23.10
CA ILE A 79 5.45 -15.56 22.71
C ILE A 79 5.21 -17.05 23.01
N ILE A 80 4.59 -17.37 24.16
CA ILE A 80 4.21 -18.74 24.54
C ILE A 80 3.16 -19.28 23.55
N GLN A 81 2.14 -18.50 23.20
CA GLN A 81 1.09 -18.88 22.26
C GLN A 81 1.67 -19.18 20.87
N ALA A 82 2.49 -18.27 20.33
CA ALA A 82 3.10 -18.40 19.00
C ALA A 82 3.98 -19.67 18.87
N ARG A 83 4.84 -19.95 19.86
CA ARG A 83 5.64 -21.19 19.85
C ARG A 83 4.82 -22.44 20.17
N SER A 84 3.74 -22.33 20.95
CA SER A 84 2.85 -23.47 21.25
C SER A 84 2.06 -23.92 20.03
N LEU A 85 1.46 -22.99 19.27
CA LEU A 85 0.72 -23.28 18.04
C LEU A 85 1.57 -24.10 17.06
N VAL A 86 2.76 -23.60 16.73
CA VAL A 86 3.73 -24.27 15.85
C VAL A 86 4.14 -25.64 16.37
N SER A 87 4.35 -25.78 17.69
CA SER A 87 4.69 -27.07 18.28
C SER A 87 3.54 -28.08 18.18
N THR A 88 2.28 -27.65 18.24
CA THR A 88 1.10 -28.50 18.02
C THR A 88 1.02 -28.96 16.57
N THR A 89 1.02 -28.03 15.60
CA THR A 89 0.95 -28.37 14.17
C THR A 89 2.10 -29.31 13.74
N PHE A 90 3.32 -29.12 14.27
CA PHE A 90 4.45 -30.03 13.99
C PHE A 90 4.42 -31.37 14.74
N GLN A 91 3.64 -31.50 15.82
CA GLN A 91 3.31 -32.79 16.43
C GLN A 91 2.25 -33.55 15.62
N GLU A 92 1.26 -32.86 15.05
CA GLU A 92 0.25 -33.47 14.17
C GLU A 92 0.83 -33.92 12.82
N LEU A 93 1.86 -33.22 12.33
CA LEU A 93 2.68 -33.63 11.17
C LEU A 93 3.58 -34.86 11.43
N MET A 94 3.54 -35.47 12.62
CA MET A 94 4.24 -36.71 12.96
C MET A 94 3.47 -37.93 12.42
N GLY A 95 4.05 -38.64 11.45
CA GLY A 95 3.67 -40.04 11.21
C GLY A 95 4.32 -40.97 12.25
N PRO A 96 3.89 -42.24 12.34
CA PRO A 96 4.58 -43.24 13.17
C PRO A 96 6.05 -43.39 12.75
N ASP A 97 6.35 -43.31 11.45
CA ASP A 97 7.71 -43.28 10.89
C ASP A 97 8.36 -41.87 11.00
N SER A 98 8.32 -41.26 12.18
CA SER A 98 8.85 -39.91 12.44
C SER A 98 10.36 -39.90 12.68
N ASP A 99 11.04 -38.96 12.02
CA ASP A 99 12.49 -38.81 12.06
C ASP A 99 13.03 -38.41 13.44
N GLU A 100 14.26 -38.81 13.76
CA GLU A 100 14.91 -38.54 15.04
C GLU A 100 15.29 -37.06 15.21
N GLU A 101 15.62 -36.37 14.11
CA GLU A 101 15.87 -34.93 14.11
C GLU A 101 14.60 -34.14 14.47
N LEU A 102 13.44 -34.59 13.99
CA LEU A 102 12.14 -33.99 14.25
C LEU A 102 11.69 -34.17 15.71
N LYS A 103 11.98 -35.33 16.32
CA LYS A 103 11.73 -35.54 17.76
C LYS A 103 12.52 -34.52 18.59
N ARG A 104 13.81 -34.34 18.30
CA ARG A 104 14.68 -33.36 18.98
C ARG A 104 14.21 -31.92 18.77
N SER A 105 13.72 -31.56 17.58
CA SER A 105 13.14 -30.23 17.32
C SER A 105 11.86 -30.00 18.13
N ASN A 106 10.94 -30.96 18.16
CA ASN A 106 9.73 -30.89 18.99
C ASN A 106 10.05 -30.88 20.50
N GLU A 107 11.08 -31.60 20.94
CA GLU A 107 11.61 -31.53 22.31
C GLU A 107 12.25 -30.17 22.62
N SER A 108 12.94 -29.54 21.67
CA SER A 108 13.49 -28.18 21.78
C SER A 108 12.38 -27.13 21.93
N HIS A 109 11.36 -27.17 21.06
CA HIS A 109 10.15 -26.35 21.18
C HIS A 109 9.54 -26.49 22.60
N ARG A 110 9.32 -27.73 23.05
CA ARG A 110 8.73 -28.03 24.36
C ARG A 110 9.59 -27.55 25.53
N HIS A 111 10.91 -27.72 25.46
CA HIS A 111 11.85 -27.22 26.47
C HIS A 111 11.83 -25.69 26.58
N PHE A 112 11.77 -25.00 25.45
CA PHE A 112 11.70 -23.55 25.39
C PHE A 112 10.36 -23.02 25.94
N ILE A 113 9.22 -23.61 25.55
CA ILE A 113 7.89 -23.26 26.06
C ILE A 113 7.83 -23.47 27.58
N ASN A 114 8.35 -24.60 28.08
CA ASN A 114 8.41 -24.87 29.52
C ASN A 114 9.32 -23.86 30.26
N THR A 115 10.41 -23.42 29.64
CA THR A 115 11.27 -22.38 30.19
C THR A 115 10.58 -21.02 30.23
N LEU A 116 9.87 -20.59 29.18
CA LEU A 116 9.09 -19.36 29.19
C LEU A 116 7.99 -19.39 30.26
N ARG A 117 7.23 -20.49 30.36
CA ARG A 117 6.22 -20.68 31.43
C ARG A 117 6.86 -20.64 32.83
N SER A 118 8.07 -21.16 32.99
CA SER A 118 8.82 -21.08 34.25
C SER A 118 9.25 -19.63 34.56
N ALA A 119 9.75 -18.89 33.58
CA ALA A 119 10.15 -17.49 33.72
C ALA A 119 8.94 -16.57 34.06
N PHE A 120 7.81 -16.81 33.40
CA PHE A 120 6.51 -16.16 33.67
C PHE A 120 6.01 -16.43 35.10
N LYS A 121 6.01 -17.70 35.53
CA LYS A 121 5.64 -18.10 36.90
C LYS A 121 6.54 -17.46 37.97
N ILE A 122 7.85 -17.42 37.74
CA ILE A 122 8.84 -16.81 38.67
C ILE A 122 8.59 -15.31 38.85
N LEU A 123 8.07 -14.63 37.82
CA LEU A 123 7.74 -13.21 37.85
C LEU A 123 6.35 -12.90 38.45
N GLY A 124 5.52 -13.91 38.73
CA GLY A 124 4.17 -13.73 39.31
C GLY A 124 3.00 -13.90 38.33
N GLY A 125 3.25 -14.35 37.09
CA GLY A 125 2.22 -14.41 36.03
C GLY A 125 0.99 -15.24 36.38
N GLU A 126 1.14 -16.32 37.17
CA GLU A 126 0.00 -17.13 37.62
C GLU A 126 -0.90 -16.40 38.65
N GLU A 127 -0.44 -15.34 39.31
CA GLU A 127 -1.27 -14.51 40.20
C GLU A 127 -1.93 -13.38 39.40
N TRP A 128 -1.22 -12.84 38.40
CA TRP A 128 -1.76 -11.92 37.41
C TRP A 128 -2.94 -12.51 36.63
N GLU A 129 -2.80 -13.71 36.04
CA GLU A 129 -3.88 -14.39 35.30
C GLU A 129 -5.17 -14.55 36.11
N LYS A 130 -5.05 -14.83 37.43
CA LYS A 130 -6.20 -14.99 38.34
C LYS A 130 -6.87 -13.66 38.71
N THR A 131 -6.18 -12.54 38.52
CA THR A 131 -6.63 -11.20 38.95
C THR A 131 -7.15 -10.39 37.78
N SER A 132 -6.45 -10.41 36.64
CA SER A 132 -6.83 -9.68 35.42
C SER A 132 -8.10 -10.21 34.75
N ALA A 133 -8.56 -11.42 35.09
CA ALA A 133 -9.89 -11.91 34.71
C ALA A 133 -11.06 -11.08 35.25
N ALA A 134 -10.82 -10.10 36.13
CA ALA A 134 -11.84 -9.22 36.71
C ALA A 134 -11.77 -7.75 36.22
N THR A 135 -10.77 -7.35 35.43
CA THR A 135 -10.55 -5.95 35.00
C THR A 135 -9.89 -5.89 33.61
N SER A 136 -10.61 -5.37 32.61
CA SER A 136 -10.26 -5.50 31.18
C SER A 136 -10.28 -4.17 30.42
N ASP A 137 -9.71 -3.10 30.98
CA ASP A 137 -9.86 -1.71 30.45
C ASP A 137 -8.52 -0.92 30.40
N ASP A 138 -7.38 -1.55 30.70
CA ASP A 138 -6.05 -0.89 30.69
C ASP A 138 -5.32 -1.06 29.34
N THR A 139 -5.47 -0.07 28.46
CA THR A 139 -4.80 0.04 27.15
C THR A 139 -3.36 0.58 27.28
N GLU A 140 -2.48 -0.16 27.96
CA GLU A 140 -1.07 0.22 28.14
C GLU A 140 -0.23 0.14 26.83
N ASP A 141 0.37 1.25 26.40
CA ASP A 141 1.33 1.24 25.29
C ASP A 141 2.65 0.56 25.69
N VAL A 142 2.87 -0.61 25.07
CA VAL A 142 4.05 -1.46 25.20
C VAL A 142 5.35 -0.67 25.06
N GLU A 143 5.46 0.23 24.07
CA GLU A 143 6.70 0.95 23.81
C GLU A 143 6.95 2.03 24.87
N GLN A 144 5.90 2.72 25.36
CA GLN A 144 6.04 3.70 26.44
C GLN A 144 6.51 3.06 27.76
N ILE A 145 5.93 1.94 28.19
CA ILE A 145 6.33 1.28 29.44
C ILE A 145 7.79 0.78 29.38
N LEU A 146 8.22 0.32 28.21
CA LEU A 146 9.61 -0.15 28.00
C LEU A 146 10.62 1.01 28.02
N PHE A 147 10.28 2.18 27.50
CA PHE A 147 11.21 3.31 27.35
C PHE A 147 11.05 4.45 28.38
N ALA A 148 9.99 4.47 29.20
CA ALA A 148 9.76 5.53 30.21
C ALA A 148 10.93 5.69 31.20
N ASN A 149 11.60 4.59 31.56
CA ASN A 149 12.78 4.59 32.44
C ASN A 149 13.94 5.47 31.91
N LYS A 150 14.01 5.77 30.60
CA LYS A 150 15.12 6.57 30.00
C LYS A 150 15.22 8.01 30.50
N PHE A 151 14.16 8.57 31.08
CA PHE A 151 14.13 9.97 31.50
C PHE A 151 14.18 10.19 33.03
N GLN A 152 13.98 9.14 33.84
CA GLN A 152 14.17 9.25 35.29
C GLN A 152 15.64 9.29 35.69
N GLU A 153 16.54 8.60 34.99
CA GLU A 153 18.00 8.58 35.28
C GLU A 153 18.72 9.93 35.05
N LEU A 154 17.99 10.99 34.66
CA LEU A 154 18.47 12.37 34.51
C LEU A 154 17.92 13.35 35.57
N SER A 155 17.04 12.89 36.47
CA SER A 155 16.44 13.71 37.53
C SER A 155 17.21 13.54 38.84
N VAL A 156 18.28 14.33 39.03
CA VAL A 156 19.00 14.43 40.32
C VAL A 156 18.53 15.69 41.06
N ASP A 157 18.12 15.52 42.31
CA ASP A 157 17.46 16.55 43.11
C ASP A 157 18.34 17.77 43.47
N LYS A 158 17.67 18.87 43.80
CA LYS A 158 18.28 20.12 44.31
C LYS A 158 17.93 20.34 45.78
N GLU A 159 18.93 20.39 46.65
CA GLU A 159 18.92 21.00 48.00
C GLU A 159 20.34 20.85 48.61
N GLY A 160 20.94 21.76 49.39
CA GLY A 160 21.10 23.23 49.25
C GLY A 160 22.60 23.56 48.98
N GLU A 161 23.17 24.77 49.12
CA GLU A 161 22.82 26.01 49.84
C GLU A 161 23.21 27.28 49.02
N SER A 162 23.26 28.46 49.66
CA SER A 162 23.28 29.82 49.07
C SER A 162 24.64 30.39 48.61
N SER A 163 24.60 31.26 47.60
CA SER A 163 25.34 32.53 47.54
C SER A 163 24.65 33.51 46.57
N ASP A 164 24.71 34.81 46.85
CA ASP A 164 23.90 35.87 46.20
C ASP A 164 24.60 36.64 45.05
N GLU A 165 23.90 37.69 44.59
CA GLU A 165 24.32 38.87 43.77
C GLU A 165 24.23 38.79 42.22
N ASP A 166 23.19 39.47 41.69
CA ASP A 166 23.10 40.47 40.58
C ASP A 166 23.90 40.27 39.25
N ASP A 167 23.48 40.79 38.07
CA ASP A 167 22.72 42.02 37.74
C ASP A 167 22.01 41.90 36.36
N ASP A 168 21.26 42.92 35.91
CA ASP A 168 20.48 42.98 34.63
C ASP A 168 21.41 43.40 33.42
N VAL A 169 21.06 43.61 32.12
CA VAL A 169 19.85 44.10 31.43
C VAL A 169 19.69 43.55 30.00
N GLY A 170 18.44 43.17 29.63
CA GLY A 170 17.89 43.55 28.31
C GLY A 170 17.41 42.47 27.32
N GLN A 171 16.10 42.50 27.03
CA GLN A 171 15.50 42.06 25.75
C GLN A 171 15.60 43.17 24.67
N PRO A 172 15.22 42.94 23.39
CA PRO A 172 15.26 41.71 22.57
C PRO A 172 15.88 41.97 21.16
N GLN A 173 16.09 40.93 20.33
CA GLN A 173 15.75 40.87 18.88
C GLN A 173 16.41 39.72 18.10
N SER A 174 15.63 39.09 17.20
CA SER A 174 16.08 38.36 15.99
C SER A 174 16.40 39.39 14.86
N PRO A 175 17.02 39.08 13.68
CA PRO A 175 17.03 37.76 12.99
C PRO A 175 18.19 37.41 11.99
N VAL A 176 18.07 36.23 11.34
CA VAL A 176 18.37 35.94 9.91
C VAL A 176 19.83 35.93 9.35
N ALA A 177 20.29 34.70 9.03
CA ALA A 177 21.04 34.27 7.82
C ALA A 177 22.47 34.85 7.55
N ALA A 178 23.28 34.40 6.56
CA ALA A 178 23.02 33.62 5.33
C ALA A 178 24.28 32.99 4.68
N ARG A 179 24.08 32.26 3.56
CA ARG A 179 25.04 31.88 2.47
C ARG A 179 26.12 30.83 2.88
N LYS A 180 26.37 29.71 2.16
CA LYS A 180 26.60 29.41 0.72
C LYS A 180 27.83 30.09 0.10
N VAL A 181 28.78 29.31 -0.47
CA VAL A 181 29.12 29.29 -1.94
C VAL A 181 30.36 28.40 -2.30
N SER A 182 30.16 27.56 -3.33
CA SER A 182 31.08 26.91 -4.32
C SER A 182 32.48 26.33 -4.03
N ARG A 183 32.70 25.12 -4.62
CA ARG A 183 33.97 24.54 -5.14
C ARG A 183 34.68 25.50 -6.15
N LYS A 184 35.95 25.39 -6.59
CA LYS A 184 36.70 24.28 -7.27
C LYS A 184 38.19 24.77 -7.60
N PRO A 185 39.03 24.20 -8.52
CA PRO A 185 40.13 23.21 -8.27
C PRO A 185 41.58 23.56 -8.78
N ARG A 186 42.50 22.56 -8.72
CA ARG A 186 43.89 22.42 -9.28
C ARG A 186 45.04 22.93 -8.35
N GLY A 187 46.24 22.32 -8.29
CA GLY A 187 46.68 20.99 -8.79
C GLY A 187 48.23 20.78 -8.86
N LYS A 188 48.66 19.49 -8.93
CA LYS A 188 50.04 18.94 -9.16
C LYS A 188 51.07 18.92 -8.00
N GLY A 189 51.63 17.71 -7.76
CA GLY A 189 52.86 17.43 -6.99
C GLY A 189 53.12 15.90 -6.93
N LYS A 190 54.37 15.41 -7.00
CA LYS A 190 54.71 13.96 -7.03
C LYS A 190 56.02 13.64 -6.27
N LYS A 191 56.10 12.40 -5.75
CA LYS A 191 57.24 11.75 -5.02
C LYS A 191 57.42 12.28 -3.58
N ALA A 192 57.80 11.47 -2.56
CA ALA A 192 58.43 10.15 -2.58
C ALA A 192 57.98 9.22 -1.42
N ARG A 193 58.35 7.92 -1.47
CA ARG A 193 58.18 6.93 -0.39
C ARG A 193 59.17 7.19 0.77
N LYS A 194 58.75 6.94 2.02
CA LYS A 194 59.61 6.38 3.09
C LYS A 194 58.78 5.63 4.14
N TYR A 195 59.44 4.78 4.94
CA TYR A 195 58.82 3.75 5.77
C TYR A 195 58.03 4.28 6.98
N LYS A 196 56.98 3.55 7.38
CA LYS A 196 56.41 3.64 8.75
C LYS A 196 57.37 2.95 9.74
N LYS A 197 57.58 3.56 10.90
CA LYS A 197 57.90 2.88 12.17
C LYS A 197 56.82 3.27 13.19
N PRO A 198 56.42 2.37 14.11
CA PRO A 198 55.41 2.70 15.11
C PRO A 198 55.97 3.69 16.15
N LYS A 199 55.13 4.61 16.62
CA LYS A 199 55.37 5.37 17.86
C LYS A 199 54.33 4.94 18.89
N LYS A 200 54.77 4.80 20.14
CA LYS A 200 53.93 4.43 21.29
C LYS A 200 52.85 5.49 21.54
N GLY A 201 51.75 5.05 22.14
CA GLY A 201 50.57 5.88 22.36
C GLY A 201 50.81 7.11 23.23
N LYS A 202 49.94 8.09 23.06
CA LYS A 202 49.61 9.09 24.09
C LYS A 202 48.28 8.64 24.72
N LYS A 203 48.06 8.92 26.00
CA LYS A 203 46.84 8.50 26.70
C LYS A 203 45.60 9.01 25.96
N GLN A 204 44.63 8.11 25.79
CA GLN A 204 43.24 8.46 25.58
C GLN A 204 42.63 8.55 26.98
N ASP A 205 41.92 9.64 27.28
CA ASP A 205 41.33 9.81 28.60
C ASP A 205 40.24 8.76 28.82
N THR A 206 40.23 8.15 30.00
CA THR A 206 39.27 7.13 30.40
C THR A 206 37.91 7.77 30.63
N LYS A 207 37.06 7.74 29.60
CA LYS A 207 35.62 7.66 29.79
C LYS A 207 35.25 6.21 30.14
N ASP A 208 34.33 6.03 31.06
CA ASP A 208 33.83 4.71 31.43
C ASP A 208 33.09 4.04 30.27
N PRO A 209 33.26 2.72 30.07
CA PRO A 209 32.52 1.94 29.07
C PRO A 209 31.10 1.54 29.54
N ALA A 210 30.56 2.20 30.56
CA ALA A 210 29.40 1.74 31.33
C ALA A 210 28.04 2.37 30.92
N THR A 211 28.03 3.26 29.92
CA THR A 211 26.87 4.08 29.54
C THR A 211 26.37 3.87 28.10
N ASP A 212 26.95 2.95 27.34
CA ASP A 212 26.47 2.63 25.98
C ASP A 212 25.26 1.69 26.06
N GLU A 213 24.06 2.21 25.78
CA GLU A 213 22.85 1.41 25.65
C GLU A 213 22.93 0.46 24.44
N ILE A 214 22.94 -0.86 24.68
CA ILE A 214 21.72 -1.65 24.43
C ILE A 214 20.97 -1.45 23.10
N PRO A 215 21.55 -1.47 21.87
CA PRO A 215 20.76 -1.31 20.66
C PRO A 215 19.75 -2.46 20.50
N ILE A 216 18.48 -2.14 20.26
CA ILE A 216 17.38 -3.11 20.13
C ILE A 216 17.62 -4.07 18.95
N GLU A 217 18.42 -3.64 17.98
CA GLU A 217 18.88 -4.40 16.82
C GLU A 217 19.76 -5.59 17.22
N SER A 218 20.61 -5.47 18.26
CA SER A 218 21.49 -6.56 18.72
C SER A 218 20.82 -7.55 19.67
N ILE A 219 19.60 -7.25 20.14
CA ILE A 219 18.88 -8.06 21.12
C ILE A 219 18.26 -9.29 20.46
N ARG A 220 18.59 -10.47 21.00
CA ARG A 220 18.14 -11.79 20.52
C ARG A 220 18.38 -12.90 21.54
N ILE A 221 17.61 -13.97 21.46
CA ILE A 221 17.90 -15.22 22.17
C ILE A 221 18.97 -15.99 21.39
N ILE A 222 19.92 -16.59 22.11
CA ILE A 222 20.80 -17.64 21.60
C ILE A 222 20.39 -18.92 22.31
N GLU A 223 19.72 -19.84 21.62
CA GLU A 223 19.40 -21.15 22.22
C GLU A 223 20.70 -21.93 22.50
N ASP A 224 20.75 -22.64 23.63
CA ASP A 224 21.97 -23.28 24.13
C ASP A 224 22.52 -24.36 23.14
N ASN A 225 21.68 -24.85 22.22
CA ASN A 225 22.04 -25.62 21.03
C ASN A 225 21.82 -24.79 19.74
N GLY A 226 22.79 -23.95 19.37
CA GLY A 226 22.61 -22.87 18.39
C GLY A 226 22.11 -23.26 16.99
N GLU A 227 22.33 -24.50 16.52
CA GLU A 227 21.77 -24.98 15.24
C GLU A 227 20.28 -25.33 15.35
N VAL A 228 19.85 -25.94 16.47
CA VAL A 228 18.47 -26.42 16.68
C VAL A 228 17.50 -25.26 16.89
N GLY A 229 17.93 -24.22 17.61
CA GLY A 229 17.11 -23.01 17.80
C GLY A 229 16.87 -22.22 16.51
N LEU A 230 17.88 -22.17 15.63
CA LEU A 230 17.76 -21.47 14.34
C LEU A 230 16.82 -22.21 13.37
N VAL A 231 16.81 -23.55 13.39
CA VAL A 231 15.79 -24.37 12.71
C VAL A 231 14.40 -24.12 13.31
N THR A 232 14.29 -24.05 14.64
CA THR A 232 13.04 -23.84 15.39
C THR A 232 12.37 -22.50 15.05
N ASP A 233 13.11 -21.39 15.04
CA ASP A 233 12.58 -20.07 14.63
C ASP A 233 12.27 -20.02 13.12
N TYR A 234 13.04 -20.69 12.27
CA TYR A 234 12.77 -20.76 10.83
C TYR A 234 11.48 -21.53 10.51
N LEU A 235 11.21 -22.62 11.24
CA LEU A 235 9.97 -23.40 11.11
C LEU A 235 8.72 -22.56 11.45
N LEU A 236 8.79 -21.71 12.48
CA LEU A 236 7.75 -20.72 12.78
C LEU A 236 7.62 -19.67 11.66
N ALA A 237 8.72 -19.18 11.09
CA ALA A 237 8.70 -18.24 9.97
C ALA A 237 8.03 -18.83 8.72
N VAL A 238 8.37 -20.08 8.40
CA VAL A 238 7.79 -20.88 7.31
C VAL A 238 6.29 -21.10 7.53
N TYR A 239 5.87 -21.60 8.69
CA TYR A 239 4.44 -21.81 8.98
C TYR A 239 3.64 -20.51 8.89
N SER A 240 4.13 -19.44 9.53
CA SER A 240 3.44 -18.15 9.56
C SER A 240 3.29 -17.54 8.16
N THR A 241 4.28 -17.70 7.28
CA THR A 241 4.21 -17.26 5.88
C THR A 241 3.20 -18.09 5.08
N VAL A 242 3.16 -19.40 5.32
CA VAL A 242 2.25 -20.31 4.60
C VAL A 242 0.80 -20.20 5.09
N LYS A 243 0.56 -19.69 6.31
CA LYS A 243 -0.75 -19.23 6.77
C LYS A 243 -1.12 -17.88 6.13
N GLU A 244 -0.29 -16.85 6.32
CA GLU A 244 -0.53 -15.48 5.81
C GLU A 244 -0.86 -15.47 4.30
N TRP A 245 -0.07 -16.15 3.46
CA TRP A 245 -0.32 -16.11 2.01
C TRP A 245 -1.60 -16.86 1.56
N ALA A 246 -2.21 -17.67 2.44
CA ALA A 246 -3.39 -18.47 2.14
C ALA A 246 -4.65 -17.70 2.53
N ASP A 247 -4.62 -17.06 3.70
CA ASP A 247 -5.63 -16.10 4.15
C ASP A 247 -5.71 -14.93 3.16
N LEU A 248 -4.56 -14.36 2.76
CA LEU A 248 -4.46 -13.32 1.74
C LEU A 248 -4.87 -13.78 0.33
N ARG A 249 -4.69 -15.07 -0.01
CA ARG A 249 -5.21 -15.66 -1.27
C ARG A 249 -6.73 -15.82 -1.23
N ALA A 250 -7.30 -16.26 -0.11
CA ALA A 250 -8.75 -16.37 0.05
C ALA A 250 -9.42 -15.00 -0.10
N TYR A 251 -8.88 -13.98 0.57
CA TYR A 251 -9.33 -12.59 0.46
C TYR A 251 -9.18 -12.02 -0.96
N THR A 252 -8.06 -12.25 -1.64
CA THR A 252 -7.94 -11.78 -3.04
C THR A 252 -8.83 -12.55 -4.01
N GLN A 253 -9.16 -13.82 -3.76
CA GLN A 253 -10.16 -14.55 -4.54
C GLN A 253 -11.58 -13.97 -4.38
N SER A 254 -12.02 -13.63 -3.16
CA SER A 254 -13.32 -12.98 -2.96
C SER A 254 -13.36 -11.60 -3.61
N LEU A 255 -12.30 -10.82 -3.47
CA LEU A 255 -12.15 -9.51 -4.12
C LEU A 255 -12.24 -9.59 -5.66
N TRP A 256 -11.66 -10.61 -6.30
CA TRP A 256 -11.84 -10.83 -7.75
C TRP A 256 -13.20 -11.43 -8.12
N LYS A 257 -13.91 -12.07 -7.17
CA LYS A 257 -15.32 -12.46 -7.33
C LYS A 257 -16.23 -11.23 -7.33
N GLU A 258 -16.02 -10.30 -6.40
CA GLU A 258 -16.73 -9.01 -6.36
C GLU A 258 -16.60 -8.27 -7.71
N VAL A 259 -15.40 -8.24 -8.31
CA VAL A 259 -15.20 -7.62 -9.64
C VAL A 259 -15.98 -8.33 -10.75
N ALA A 260 -15.99 -9.66 -10.74
CA ALA A 260 -16.53 -10.47 -11.84
C ALA A 260 -18.07 -10.57 -11.82
N TYR A 261 -18.67 -10.73 -10.64
CA TYR A 261 -20.10 -11.00 -10.47
C TYR A 261 -20.87 -9.80 -9.91
N GLU A 262 -20.38 -9.20 -8.82
CA GLU A 262 -21.06 -8.10 -8.12
C GLU A 262 -20.78 -6.74 -8.80
N GLY A 263 -19.71 -6.63 -9.58
CA GLY A 263 -19.41 -5.48 -10.43
C GLY A 263 -18.49 -4.43 -9.81
N LEU A 264 -17.76 -4.76 -8.72
CA LEU A 264 -16.73 -3.90 -8.12
C LEU A 264 -15.72 -3.42 -9.18
N ASN A 265 -15.28 -2.17 -9.08
CA ASN A 265 -14.29 -1.60 -10.00
C ASN A 265 -12.92 -2.32 -9.92
N SER A 266 -12.43 -2.80 -11.06
CA SER A 266 -11.21 -3.61 -11.16
C SER A 266 -9.92 -2.87 -10.75
N ALA A 267 -9.89 -1.54 -10.77
CA ALA A 267 -8.76 -0.77 -10.24
C ALA A 267 -8.69 -0.79 -8.70
N VAL A 268 -9.83 -0.89 -8.00
CA VAL A 268 -9.87 -1.11 -6.54
C VAL A 268 -9.26 -2.46 -6.21
N ALA A 269 -9.71 -3.52 -6.90
CA ALA A 269 -9.18 -4.86 -6.72
C ALA A 269 -7.69 -4.97 -7.08
N GLY A 270 -7.24 -4.26 -8.12
CA GLY A 270 -5.82 -4.16 -8.49
C GLY A 270 -4.97 -3.48 -7.41
N ALA A 271 -5.42 -2.34 -6.88
CA ALA A 271 -4.72 -1.61 -5.83
C ALA A 271 -4.62 -2.41 -4.51
N VAL A 272 -5.72 -3.03 -4.08
CA VAL A 272 -5.74 -3.90 -2.88
C VAL A 272 -4.92 -5.17 -3.12
N SER A 273 -4.91 -5.73 -4.34
CA SER A 273 -3.98 -6.82 -4.70
C SER A 273 -2.51 -6.40 -4.60
N ASN A 274 -2.15 -5.15 -4.97
CA ASN A 274 -0.79 -4.64 -4.81
C ASN A 274 -0.40 -4.49 -3.32
N LEU A 275 -1.32 -4.05 -2.45
CA LEU A 275 -1.11 -4.06 -0.99
C LEU A 275 -0.87 -5.48 -0.46
N THR A 276 -1.71 -6.42 -0.90
CA THR A 276 -1.63 -7.85 -0.53
C THR A 276 -0.28 -8.47 -0.93
N ILE A 277 0.17 -8.24 -2.17
CA ILE A 277 1.47 -8.70 -2.67
C ILE A 277 2.63 -8.02 -1.92
N SER A 278 2.46 -6.76 -1.51
CA SER A 278 3.44 -6.04 -0.69
C SER A 278 3.60 -6.65 0.69
N MET A 279 2.52 -7.10 1.35
CA MET A 279 2.59 -7.82 2.64
C MET A 279 3.46 -9.08 2.52
N VAL A 280 3.13 -10.00 1.59
CA VAL A 280 3.94 -11.20 1.32
C VAL A 280 5.39 -10.84 0.98
N LYS A 281 5.62 -9.77 0.21
CA LYS A 281 6.99 -9.31 -0.12
C LYS A 281 7.76 -8.78 1.10
N ARG A 282 7.08 -8.17 2.09
CA ARG A 282 7.69 -7.74 3.36
C ARG A 282 8.04 -8.92 4.26
N THR A 283 7.14 -9.90 4.39
CA THR A 283 7.39 -11.16 5.12
C THR A 283 8.59 -11.91 4.54
N ASN A 284 8.65 -12.06 3.20
CA ASN A 284 9.83 -12.58 2.50
C ASN A 284 11.12 -11.83 2.85
N ALA A 285 11.08 -10.50 2.83
CA ALA A 285 12.27 -9.68 3.07
C ALA A 285 12.79 -9.81 4.51
N ALA A 286 11.90 -10.00 5.49
CA ALA A 286 12.28 -10.31 6.86
C ALA A 286 12.94 -11.71 6.95
N ILE A 287 12.34 -12.73 6.33
CA ILE A 287 12.93 -14.08 6.29
C ILE A 287 14.32 -14.08 5.66
N PHE A 288 14.54 -13.31 4.59
CA PHE A 288 15.88 -13.14 3.99
C PHE A 288 16.90 -12.50 4.95
N VAL A 289 16.47 -11.53 5.78
CA VAL A 289 17.33 -10.86 6.76
C VAL A 289 17.73 -11.80 7.91
N ASP A 290 16.80 -12.64 8.37
CA ASP A 290 17.03 -13.54 9.50
C ASP A 290 17.65 -14.89 9.08
N PHE A 291 17.32 -15.38 7.89
CA PHE A 291 17.76 -16.68 7.34
C PHE A 291 18.25 -16.54 5.87
N PRO A 292 19.40 -15.89 5.62
CA PRO A 292 19.88 -15.64 4.25
C PRO A 292 20.06 -16.92 3.43
N GLY A 293 19.41 -17.01 2.26
CA GLY A 293 19.43 -18.18 1.37
C GLY A 293 18.32 -19.21 1.66
N HIS A 294 17.55 -19.02 2.72
CA HIS A 294 16.37 -19.82 3.07
C HIS A 294 15.03 -19.13 2.71
N ASP A 295 15.11 -18.07 1.90
CA ASP A 295 14.02 -17.19 1.47
C ASP A 295 13.44 -17.53 0.09
N THR A 296 13.99 -18.52 -0.61
CA THR A 296 13.44 -19.01 -1.88
C THR A 296 12.15 -19.80 -1.65
N TYR A 297 11.25 -19.80 -2.63
CA TYR A 297 9.99 -20.54 -2.55
C TYR A 297 10.26 -22.04 -2.36
N GLU A 298 11.26 -22.58 -3.06
CA GLU A 298 11.59 -23.99 -3.01
C GLU A 298 12.21 -24.39 -1.66
N THR A 299 13.01 -23.53 -1.02
CA THR A 299 13.51 -23.83 0.34
C THR A 299 12.34 -23.89 1.33
N ILE A 300 11.44 -22.90 1.31
CA ILE A 300 10.27 -22.81 2.20
C ILE A 300 9.33 -24.03 1.98
N MET A 301 9.07 -24.42 0.73
CA MET A 301 8.29 -25.61 0.41
C MET A 301 8.95 -26.92 0.81
N ASN A 302 10.26 -27.07 0.58
CA ASN A 302 11.01 -28.24 1.03
C ASN A 302 11.05 -28.34 2.55
N THR A 303 11.03 -27.22 3.28
CA THR A 303 10.94 -27.22 4.75
C THR A 303 9.56 -27.68 5.22
N ILE A 304 8.46 -27.05 4.76
CA ILE A 304 7.12 -27.39 5.27
C ILE A 304 6.64 -28.78 4.82
N THR A 305 7.06 -29.25 3.64
CA THR A 305 6.75 -30.60 3.14
C THR A 305 7.83 -31.65 3.49
N ARG A 306 8.89 -31.27 4.20
CA ARG A 306 10.09 -32.10 4.50
C ARG A 306 10.64 -32.81 3.24
N GLY A 307 10.70 -32.07 2.13
CA GLY A 307 11.16 -32.52 0.81
C GLY A 307 10.28 -33.57 0.12
N ASN A 308 9.09 -33.88 0.64
CA ASN A 308 8.22 -34.92 0.08
C ASN A 308 6.73 -34.52 0.15
N MET A 309 6.27 -33.85 -0.90
CA MET A 309 4.88 -33.37 -1.05
C MET A 309 3.84 -34.48 -0.86
N ASP A 310 4.07 -35.67 -1.42
CA ASP A 310 3.09 -36.77 -1.38
C ASP A 310 3.02 -37.44 0.02
N ARG A 311 4.07 -37.33 0.84
CA ARG A 311 4.06 -37.66 2.28
C ARG A 311 3.55 -36.53 3.18
N ALA A 312 3.39 -35.32 2.65
CA ALA A 312 2.77 -34.19 3.36
C ALA A 312 1.25 -34.14 3.11
N GLN A 313 0.81 -34.50 1.91
CA GLN A 313 -0.59 -34.46 1.48
C GLN A 313 -1.50 -35.22 2.46
N GLY A 314 -2.57 -34.55 2.91
CA GLY A 314 -3.54 -35.09 3.86
C GLY A 314 -3.14 -35.08 5.34
N LYS A 315 -1.94 -34.58 5.69
CA LYS A 315 -1.55 -34.34 7.09
C LYS A 315 -2.01 -32.97 7.61
N PHE A 316 -2.00 -31.95 6.76
CA PHE A 316 -2.64 -30.68 7.06
C PHE A 316 -4.16 -30.86 6.94
N ARG A 317 -4.90 -30.43 7.95
CA ARG A 317 -6.35 -30.57 8.04
C ARG A 317 -6.96 -29.27 8.55
N LEU A 318 -8.24 -29.06 8.21
CA LEU A 318 -9.04 -27.95 8.72
C LEU A 318 -10.30 -28.53 9.36
N ALA A 319 -10.59 -28.08 10.58
CA ALA A 319 -11.80 -28.43 11.31
C ALA A 319 -12.75 -27.22 11.30
N LEU A 320 -13.93 -27.39 10.72
CA LEU A 320 -15.06 -26.51 11.00
C LEU A 320 -15.57 -26.88 12.40
N LEU A 321 -15.45 -25.96 13.36
CA LEU A 321 -15.88 -26.16 14.74
C LEU A 321 -17.32 -25.65 14.90
N ALA A 322 -18.18 -26.48 15.50
CA ALA A 322 -19.45 -26.05 16.08
C ALA A 322 -19.26 -25.83 17.59
N LEU A 323 -20.07 -24.93 18.15
CA LEU A 323 -20.21 -24.69 19.57
C LEU A 323 -21.56 -25.26 20.03
N ASP A 324 -21.56 -26.06 21.09
CA ASP A 324 -22.80 -26.49 21.75
C ASP A 324 -23.33 -25.41 22.70
N PRO A 325 -24.61 -25.47 23.13
CA PRO A 325 -25.21 -24.47 24.03
C PRO A 325 -24.49 -24.31 25.37
N ASP A 326 -23.80 -25.36 25.84
CA ASP A 326 -22.99 -25.35 27.07
C ASP A 326 -21.56 -24.77 26.87
N GLY A 327 -21.21 -24.36 25.63
CA GLY A 327 -19.94 -23.71 25.29
C GLY A 327 -18.78 -24.65 24.91
N GLU A 328 -18.99 -25.97 24.88
CA GLU A 328 -17.98 -26.90 24.34
C GLU A 328 -17.85 -26.77 22.81
N GLN A 329 -16.62 -26.89 22.30
CA GLN A 329 -16.33 -26.91 20.87
C GLN A 329 -16.14 -28.34 20.36
N HIS A 330 -16.76 -28.68 19.22
CA HIS A 330 -16.50 -29.94 18.53
C HIS A 330 -16.41 -29.77 17.01
N SER A 331 -15.56 -30.59 16.38
CA SER A 331 -15.39 -30.61 14.92
C SER A 331 -16.64 -31.14 14.23
N GLN A 332 -17.38 -30.24 13.57
CA GLN A 332 -18.53 -30.56 12.73
C GLN A 332 -18.08 -31.16 11.39
N LYS A 333 -16.93 -30.73 10.87
CA LYS A 333 -16.36 -31.21 9.61
C LYS A 333 -14.84 -31.03 9.57
N GLU A 334 -14.11 -32.14 9.62
CA GLU A 334 -12.66 -32.18 9.43
C GLU A 334 -12.33 -32.52 7.96
N THR A 335 -11.52 -31.70 7.28
CA THR A 335 -11.18 -31.88 5.86
C THR A 335 -9.67 -31.80 5.62
N ALA A 336 -9.14 -32.72 4.83
CA ALA A 336 -7.73 -32.72 4.42
C ALA A 336 -7.44 -31.59 3.41
N VAL A 337 -6.41 -30.78 3.68
CA VAL A 337 -6.03 -29.65 2.84
C VAL A 337 -5.36 -30.15 1.54
N ASP A 338 -5.78 -29.62 0.39
CA ASP A 338 -5.00 -29.77 -0.85
C ASP A 338 -3.77 -28.86 -0.79
N ILE A 339 -2.60 -29.45 -0.60
CA ILE A 339 -1.33 -28.73 -0.47
C ILE A 339 -0.87 -28.18 -1.82
N LYS A 340 -1.21 -28.86 -2.93
CA LYS A 340 -0.75 -28.50 -4.28
C LYS A 340 -1.49 -27.26 -4.79
N GLU A 341 -2.75 -27.11 -4.41
CA GLU A 341 -3.50 -25.86 -4.52
C GLU A 341 -3.06 -24.83 -3.47
N GLN A 342 -3.24 -25.10 -2.17
CA GLN A 342 -3.15 -24.06 -1.13
C GLN A 342 -1.74 -23.50 -0.94
N PHE A 343 -0.69 -24.31 -1.09
CA PHE A 343 0.70 -23.83 -0.97
C PHE A 343 1.26 -23.36 -2.34
N LEU A 344 0.39 -23.11 -3.33
CA LEU A 344 0.70 -22.49 -4.63
C LEU A 344 1.63 -23.32 -5.54
N ILE A 345 1.72 -24.64 -5.30
CA ILE A 345 2.72 -25.52 -5.94
C ILE A 345 2.50 -25.59 -7.45
N HIS A 346 1.25 -25.58 -7.91
CA HIS A 346 0.94 -25.53 -9.34
C HIS A 346 1.48 -24.26 -10.01
N ALA A 347 1.34 -23.08 -9.40
CA ALA A 347 1.91 -21.84 -9.92
C ALA A 347 3.45 -21.88 -9.98
N TYR A 348 4.12 -22.38 -8.95
CA TYR A 348 5.58 -22.54 -8.98
C TYR A 348 6.04 -23.49 -10.10
N GLN A 349 5.36 -24.63 -10.28
CA GLN A 349 5.66 -25.60 -11.33
C GLN A 349 5.44 -25.01 -12.73
N ASP A 350 4.33 -24.31 -12.96
CA ASP A 350 4.01 -23.67 -14.23
C ASP A 350 5.03 -22.59 -14.60
N LEU A 351 5.43 -21.75 -13.63
CA LEU A 351 6.46 -20.73 -13.81
C LEU A 351 7.82 -21.35 -14.13
N ARG A 352 8.24 -22.35 -13.36
CA ARG A 352 9.51 -23.05 -13.56
C ARG A 352 9.58 -23.71 -14.93
N ASP A 353 8.54 -24.44 -15.32
CA ASP A 353 8.48 -25.15 -16.61
C ASP A 353 8.45 -24.18 -17.80
N PHE A 354 7.73 -23.06 -17.66
CA PHE A 354 7.77 -21.97 -18.64
C PHE A 354 9.19 -21.41 -18.82
N VAL A 355 9.85 -21.01 -17.73
CA VAL A 355 11.19 -20.39 -17.80
C VAL A 355 12.21 -21.36 -18.40
N LEU A 356 12.18 -22.64 -18.04
CA LEU A 356 13.10 -23.65 -18.58
C LEU A 356 12.89 -23.89 -20.09
N ASP A 357 11.63 -23.96 -20.55
CA ASP A 357 11.34 -24.12 -21.99
C ASP A 357 11.70 -22.85 -22.79
N PHE A 358 11.43 -21.67 -22.24
CA PHE A 358 11.81 -20.39 -22.85
C PHE A 358 13.33 -20.28 -22.98
N GLN A 359 14.09 -20.58 -21.91
CA GLN A 359 15.55 -20.55 -21.94
C GLN A 359 16.16 -21.49 -22.98
N ALA A 360 15.51 -22.64 -23.27
CA ALA A 360 16.01 -23.63 -24.23
C ALA A 360 16.17 -23.09 -25.67
N ASN A 361 15.47 -22.00 -26.02
CA ASN A 361 15.57 -21.40 -27.36
C ASN A 361 15.63 -19.86 -27.40
N ARG A 362 15.04 -19.16 -26.42
CA ARG A 362 14.96 -17.69 -26.29
C ARG A 362 14.45 -16.96 -27.55
N THR A 363 13.58 -17.60 -28.34
CA THR A 363 12.94 -17.03 -29.55
C THR A 363 11.56 -16.43 -29.30
N GLY A 364 11.07 -16.45 -28.06
CA GLY A 364 9.70 -16.09 -27.71
C GLY A 364 8.65 -17.14 -28.11
N LYS A 365 9.08 -18.35 -28.50
CA LYS A 365 8.22 -19.47 -28.89
C LYS A 365 8.44 -20.67 -27.98
N PRO A 366 7.38 -21.41 -27.60
CA PRO A 366 7.53 -22.69 -26.92
C PRO A 366 8.28 -23.71 -27.80
N THR A 367 8.99 -24.66 -27.19
CA THR A 367 9.49 -25.83 -27.90
C THR A 367 8.33 -26.67 -28.45
N LYS A 368 8.62 -27.59 -29.38
CA LYS A 368 7.61 -28.53 -29.90
C LYS A 368 6.91 -29.34 -28.79
N ALA A 369 7.63 -29.66 -27.71
CA ALA A 369 7.08 -30.41 -26.58
C ALA A 369 6.10 -29.56 -25.74
N MET A 370 6.48 -28.31 -25.39
CA MET A 370 5.60 -27.40 -24.66
C MET A 370 4.40 -26.97 -25.52
N GLN A 371 4.62 -26.67 -26.80
CA GLN A 371 3.56 -26.29 -27.73
C GLN A 371 2.52 -27.40 -27.90
N ALA A 372 2.91 -28.67 -27.82
CA ALA A 372 1.98 -29.81 -27.86
C ALA A 372 1.16 -29.95 -26.57
N LYS A 373 1.67 -29.53 -25.40
CA LYS A 373 0.93 -29.50 -24.13
C LYS A 373 -0.13 -28.39 -24.12
N ILE A 374 0.23 -27.18 -24.58
CA ILE A 374 -0.64 -25.98 -24.44
C ILE A 374 -1.54 -25.68 -25.65
N SER A 375 -1.49 -26.50 -26.72
CA SER A 375 -2.23 -26.24 -27.98
C SER A 375 -3.74 -26.43 -27.89
N LYS A 376 -4.24 -27.21 -26.93
CA LYS A 376 -5.67 -27.57 -26.82
C LYS A 376 -6.46 -26.71 -25.83
N TRP A 377 -5.97 -25.51 -25.50
CA TRP A 377 -6.65 -24.64 -24.55
C TRP A 377 -7.77 -23.84 -25.21
N ASP A 378 -9.00 -24.01 -24.70
CA ASP A 378 -10.21 -23.28 -25.07
C ASP A 378 -10.69 -22.43 -23.87
N PRO A 379 -10.86 -21.10 -24.00
CA PRO A 379 -11.37 -20.24 -22.91
C PRO A 379 -12.81 -20.57 -22.48
N ASN A 380 -13.57 -21.31 -23.28
CA ASN A 380 -14.99 -21.66 -23.04
C ASN A 380 -15.19 -23.12 -22.60
N PHE A 381 -14.10 -23.82 -22.26
CA PHE A 381 -14.15 -25.16 -21.69
C PHE A 381 -15.04 -25.20 -20.43
N ASN A 382 -15.94 -26.18 -20.35
CA ASN A 382 -16.93 -26.24 -19.27
C ASN A 382 -16.29 -26.76 -17.97
N LEU A 383 -15.96 -25.82 -17.07
CA LEU A 383 -15.32 -26.12 -15.78
C LEU A 383 -16.25 -26.82 -14.77
N GLU A 384 -17.58 -26.69 -14.89
CA GLU A 384 -18.54 -27.39 -14.02
C GLU A 384 -18.45 -28.91 -14.21
N ARG A 385 -18.39 -29.38 -15.47
CA ARG A 385 -18.40 -30.79 -15.87
C ARG A 385 -17.03 -31.46 -15.93
N ALA A 386 -15.96 -30.67 -15.86
CA ALA A 386 -14.58 -31.17 -15.86
C ALA A 386 -14.26 -31.99 -14.59
N THR A 387 -13.22 -32.81 -14.66
CA THR A 387 -12.53 -33.35 -13.48
C THR A 387 -11.57 -32.30 -12.89
N ASN A 388 -11.12 -32.50 -11.63
CA ASN A 388 -10.13 -31.61 -11.01
C ASN A 388 -8.81 -31.59 -11.82
N GLU A 389 -8.38 -32.72 -12.36
CA GLU A 389 -7.18 -32.81 -13.20
C GLU A 389 -7.33 -32.00 -14.49
N GLU A 390 -8.50 -32.07 -15.15
CA GLU A 390 -8.79 -31.27 -16.35
C GLU A 390 -8.84 -29.77 -16.04
N ARG A 391 -9.43 -29.36 -14.91
CA ARG A 391 -9.42 -27.96 -14.43
C ARG A 391 -7.99 -27.46 -14.22
N VAL A 392 -7.18 -28.19 -13.47
CA VAL A 392 -5.77 -27.85 -13.18
C VAL A 392 -4.94 -27.79 -14.46
N ASN A 393 -5.11 -28.76 -15.37
CA ASN A 393 -4.42 -28.75 -16.67
C ASN A 393 -4.87 -27.57 -17.56
N TRP A 394 -6.17 -27.27 -17.61
CA TRP A 394 -6.71 -26.12 -18.35
C TRP A 394 -6.13 -24.79 -17.84
N ARG A 395 -6.09 -24.60 -16.51
CA ARG A 395 -5.46 -23.44 -15.86
C ARG A 395 -3.98 -23.36 -16.21
N ARG A 396 -3.25 -24.47 -16.10
CA ARG A 396 -1.82 -24.55 -16.47
C ARG A 396 -1.56 -24.17 -17.93
N CYS A 397 -2.40 -24.61 -18.86
CA CYS A 397 -2.28 -24.20 -20.26
C CYS A 397 -2.50 -22.68 -20.43
N TYR A 398 -3.45 -22.07 -19.72
CA TYR A 398 -3.58 -20.61 -19.64
C TYR A 398 -2.33 -19.95 -19.05
N THR A 399 -1.87 -20.36 -17.87
CA THR A 399 -0.70 -19.78 -17.18
C THR A 399 0.52 -19.74 -18.10
N ILE A 400 0.82 -20.86 -18.75
CA ILE A 400 1.98 -20.97 -19.64
C ILE A 400 1.77 -20.16 -20.93
N LYS A 401 0.58 -20.17 -21.56
CA LYS A 401 0.28 -19.30 -22.72
C LYS A 401 0.49 -17.81 -22.36
N TRP A 402 -0.01 -17.39 -21.20
CA TRP A 402 0.05 -16.02 -20.68
C TRP A 402 1.49 -15.57 -20.40
N LEU A 403 2.33 -16.44 -19.80
CA LEU A 403 3.74 -16.13 -19.51
C LEU A 403 4.59 -15.91 -20.78
N TYR A 404 4.36 -16.65 -21.88
CA TYR A 404 5.04 -16.35 -23.15
C TYR A 404 4.65 -14.96 -23.68
N ASP A 405 3.37 -14.62 -23.66
CA ASP A 405 2.90 -13.33 -24.16
C ASP A 405 3.40 -12.18 -23.27
N LEU A 406 3.43 -12.36 -21.95
CA LEU A 406 4.02 -11.41 -20.98
C LEU A 406 5.48 -11.09 -21.33
N VAL A 407 6.32 -12.11 -21.47
CA VAL A 407 7.76 -11.94 -21.76
C VAL A 407 7.99 -11.42 -23.19
N ASN A 408 7.17 -11.83 -24.17
CA ASN A 408 7.24 -11.32 -25.54
C ASN A 408 6.87 -9.83 -25.64
N VAL A 409 5.81 -9.39 -24.94
CA VAL A 409 5.41 -7.98 -24.87
C VAL A 409 6.42 -7.16 -24.06
N PHE A 410 6.91 -7.67 -22.93
CA PHE A 410 7.88 -6.93 -22.11
C PHE A 410 9.24 -6.77 -22.79
N SER A 411 9.77 -7.83 -23.42
CA SER A 411 11.08 -7.77 -24.11
C SER A 411 11.04 -7.17 -25.52
N SER A 412 9.84 -6.92 -26.06
CA SER A 412 9.53 -6.43 -27.41
C SER A 412 10.52 -5.40 -27.96
N ILE A 413 10.76 -4.31 -27.23
CA ILE A 413 11.60 -3.19 -27.65
C ILE A 413 13.06 -3.64 -27.87
N VAL A 414 13.62 -4.42 -26.95
CA VAL A 414 15.02 -4.89 -27.04
C VAL A 414 15.18 -5.89 -28.19
N VAL A 415 14.21 -6.79 -28.36
CA VAL A 415 14.16 -7.74 -29.48
C VAL A 415 14.09 -6.99 -30.81
N GLN A 416 13.22 -5.97 -30.93
CA GLN A 416 13.14 -5.12 -32.12
C GLN A 416 14.43 -4.34 -32.40
N ARG A 417 15.11 -3.79 -31.38
CA ARG A 417 16.39 -3.12 -31.59
C ARG A 417 17.51 -4.08 -32.01
N ASN A 418 17.45 -5.33 -31.60
CA ASN A 418 18.36 -6.37 -32.09
C ASN A 418 18.06 -6.77 -33.54
N THR A 419 16.80 -7.02 -33.89
CA THR A 419 16.41 -7.54 -35.21
C THR A 419 16.32 -6.47 -36.30
N VAL A 420 15.76 -5.30 -36.00
CA VAL A 420 15.54 -4.21 -36.97
C VAL A 420 16.75 -3.27 -37.05
N ARG A 421 17.34 -2.92 -35.90
CA ARG A 421 18.43 -1.92 -35.82
C ARG A 421 19.83 -2.53 -35.69
N GLY A 422 19.94 -3.84 -35.48
CA GLY A 422 21.22 -4.53 -35.36
C GLY A 422 22.03 -4.16 -34.12
N GLU A 423 21.40 -3.65 -33.05
CA GLU A 423 22.10 -3.11 -31.86
C GLU A 423 22.81 -4.19 -31.00
N LYS A 424 22.53 -5.49 -31.23
CA LYS A 424 23.26 -6.65 -30.65
C LYS A 424 23.34 -6.68 -29.11
N HIS A 425 22.29 -6.23 -28.42
CA HIS A 425 22.11 -6.37 -26.98
C HIS A 425 22.12 -7.85 -26.56
N VAL A 426 22.96 -8.21 -25.59
CA VAL A 426 23.11 -9.58 -25.09
C VAL A 426 22.09 -9.85 -23.98
N TYR A 427 21.03 -10.61 -24.28
CA TYR A 427 19.83 -10.72 -23.44
C TYR A 427 20.08 -11.10 -21.97
N GLU A 428 21.04 -11.99 -21.68
CA GLU A 428 21.36 -12.38 -20.29
C GLU A 428 21.96 -11.24 -19.45
N ASN A 429 22.53 -10.22 -20.11
CA ASN A 429 23.20 -9.04 -19.53
C ASN A 429 22.33 -7.77 -19.59
N VAL A 430 21.15 -7.83 -20.22
CA VAL A 430 20.21 -6.71 -20.23
C VAL A 430 19.60 -6.57 -18.83
N ASP A 431 19.58 -5.34 -18.33
CA ASP A 431 18.82 -4.97 -17.15
C ASP A 431 17.34 -4.81 -17.53
N TRP A 432 16.54 -5.81 -17.20
CA TRP A 432 15.09 -5.85 -17.42
C TRP A 432 14.30 -5.30 -16.21
N SER A 433 14.96 -4.75 -15.18
CA SER A 433 14.24 -4.20 -14.03
C SER A 433 13.40 -2.98 -14.44
N ALA A 434 12.33 -2.69 -13.69
CA ALA A 434 11.50 -1.50 -13.91
C ALA A 434 12.26 -0.17 -13.74
N SER A 435 13.41 -0.20 -13.05
CA SER A 435 14.38 0.91 -12.91
C SER A 435 15.46 0.93 -14.00
N GLY A 436 15.54 -0.11 -14.84
CA GLY A 436 16.57 -0.24 -15.87
C GLY A 436 16.35 0.70 -17.06
N PRO A 437 17.33 0.83 -17.96
CA PRO A 437 17.29 1.78 -19.09
C PRO A 437 16.18 1.50 -20.13
N TRP A 438 15.47 0.37 -19.98
CA TRP A 438 14.34 -0.02 -20.81
C TRP A 438 12.98 0.26 -20.16
N GLY A 439 12.93 0.51 -18.84
CA GLY A 439 11.69 0.85 -18.10
C GLY A 439 11.05 2.18 -18.53
N VAL A 440 11.76 2.98 -19.33
CA VAL A 440 11.21 4.17 -20.02
C VAL A 440 10.17 3.82 -21.10
N HIS A 441 10.13 2.56 -21.56
CA HIS A 441 9.12 2.06 -22.50
C HIS A 441 8.06 1.31 -21.70
N ARG A 442 6.99 1.99 -21.27
CA ARG A 442 5.92 1.36 -20.49
C ARG A 442 5.06 0.46 -21.39
N VAL A 443 5.42 -0.82 -21.45
CA VAL A 443 4.72 -1.83 -22.27
C VAL A 443 3.69 -2.66 -21.50
N LEU A 444 3.71 -2.63 -20.15
CA LEU A 444 2.77 -3.35 -19.29
C LEU A 444 2.42 -2.51 -18.04
N PHE A 445 1.33 -1.74 -18.11
CA PHE A 445 0.82 -0.98 -16.95
C PHE A 445 0.59 -1.90 -15.72
N GLY A 446 0.91 -1.40 -14.53
CA GLY A 446 0.82 -2.11 -13.26
C GLY A 446 1.87 -3.22 -13.03
N LEU A 447 2.13 -4.07 -14.04
CA LEU A 447 2.98 -5.28 -13.89
C LEU A 447 4.47 -5.11 -14.22
N ASN A 448 4.95 -3.91 -14.61
CA ASN A 448 6.35 -3.68 -15.05
C ASN A 448 7.44 -4.34 -14.18
N LYS A 449 7.27 -4.37 -12.85
CA LYS A 449 8.24 -5.00 -11.92
C LYS A 449 8.24 -6.52 -12.07
N PHE A 450 7.09 -7.15 -11.88
CA PHE A 450 6.89 -8.59 -12.03
C PHE A 450 7.31 -9.07 -13.42
N ALA A 451 6.89 -8.38 -14.48
CA ALA A 451 7.28 -8.71 -15.86
C ALA A 451 8.80 -8.61 -16.08
N GLY A 452 9.48 -7.65 -15.45
CA GLY A 452 10.93 -7.52 -15.44
C GLY A 452 11.65 -8.64 -14.68
N ASP A 453 11.11 -9.06 -13.54
CA ASP A 453 11.63 -10.19 -12.75
C ASP A 453 11.47 -11.53 -13.52
N ILE A 454 10.29 -11.79 -14.10
CA ILE A 454 10.05 -12.98 -14.93
C ILE A 454 10.90 -12.97 -16.22
N THR A 455 10.98 -11.82 -16.91
CA THR A 455 11.82 -11.68 -18.12
C THR A 455 13.29 -11.86 -17.81
N SER A 456 13.76 -11.35 -16.66
CA SER A 456 15.14 -11.55 -16.19
C SER A 456 15.49 -13.02 -16.01
N MET A 457 14.56 -13.85 -15.54
CA MET A 457 14.74 -15.31 -15.42
C MET A 457 14.67 -16.00 -16.79
N ALA A 458 13.68 -15.68 -17.62
CA ALA A 458 13.49 -16.26 -18.96
C ALA A 458 14.65 -15.97 -19.93
N MET A 459 15.32 -14.82 -19.78
CA MET A 459 16.41 -14.39 -20.67
C MET A 459 17.81 -14.89 -20.25
N LYS A 460 17.97 -15.59 -19.11
CA LYS A 460 19.26 -16.22 -18.75
C LYS A 460 19.63 -17.36 -19.71
N LYS A 461 20.87 -17.84 -19.61
CA LYS A 461 21.37 -18.92 -20.48
C LYS A 461 20.68 -20.24 -20.11
N PRO A 462 20.35 -21.12 -21.08
CA PRO A 462 19.86 -22.45 -20.77
C PRO A 462 20.84 -23.20 -19.87
N GLY A 463 20.31 -23.90 -18.86
CA GLY A 463 21.09 -24.53 -17.79
C GLY A 463 21.42 -23.60 -16.61
N THR A 464 20.88 -22.38 -16.56
CA THR A 464 20.93 -21.53 -15.35
C THR A 464 20.03 -22.13 -14.27
N ASP A 465 20.53 -22.24 -13.05
CA ASP A 465 19.73 -22.64 -11.89
C ASP A 465 18.81 -21.49 -11.45
N ILE A 466 17.56 -21.55 -11.91
CA ILE A 466 16.52 -20.53 -11.63
C ILE A 466 15.83 -20.71 -10.28
N THR A 467 16.04 -21.83 -9.57
CA THR A 467 15.35 -22.13 -8.30
C THR A 467 15.59 -21.02 -7.27
N LYS A 468 16.85 -20.58 -7.19
CA LYS A 468 17.38 -19.48 -6.37
C LYS A 468 16.97 -18.08 -6.83
N MET A 469 16.11 -17.97 -7.83
CA MET A 469 15.54 -16.70 -8.32
C MET A 469 14.02 -16.61 -8.11
N ILE A 470 13.36 -17.70 -7.70
CA ILE A 470 11.91 -17.76 -7.49
C ILE A 470 11.61 -17.60 -6.00
N TYR A 471 11.26 -16.38 -5.59
CA TYR A 471 10.82 -16.05 -4.23
C TYR A 471 9.31 -16.22 -4.06
N PRO A 472 8.79 -16.47 -2.84
CA PRO A 472 7.35 -16.67 -2.60
C PRO A 472 6.43 -15.61 -3.22
N HIS A 473 6.77 -14.32 -3.11
CA HIS A 473 5.94 -13.25 -3.69
C HIS A 473 5.87 -13.27 -5.24
N HIS A 474 6.83 -13.90 -5.95
CA HIS A 474 6.68 -14.14 -7.40
C HIS A 474 5.56 -15.15 -7.67
N VAL A 475 5.54 -16.25 -6.90
CA VAL A 475 4.55 -17.33 -7.05
C VAL A 475 3.18 -16.85 -6.60
N PHE A 476 3.10 -16.12 -5.47
CA PHE A 476 1.88 -15.51 -4.96
C PHE A 476 1.28 -14.51 -5.95
N GLN A 477 2.06 -13.55 -6.47
CA GLN A 477 1.57 -12.61 -7.49
C GLN A 477 1.08 -13.33 -8.74
N MET A 478 1.75 -14.40 -9.18
CA MET A 478 1.29 -15.18 -10.32
C MET A 478 0.01 -15.96 -10.02
N GLN A 479 -0.16 -16.50 -8.81
CA GLN A 479 -1.41 -17.13 -8.40
C GLN A 479 -2.57 -16.13 -8.39
N CYS A 480 -2.39 -14.90 -7.85
CA CYS A 480 -3.43 -13.87 -7.89
C CYS A 480 -3.83 -13.50 -9.33
N ILE A 481 -2.87 -13.43 -10.25
CA ILE A 481 -3.13 -13.21 -11.69
C ILE A 481 -3.98 -14.35 -12.27
N VAL A 482 -3.65 -15.59 -11.94
CA VAL A 482 -4.34 -16.80 -12.44
C VAL A 482 -5.73 -16.95 -11.82
N ASP A 483 -5.86 -16.79 -10.51
CA ASP A 483 -7.12 -16.90 -9.77
C ASP A 483 -8.12 -15.83 -10.26
N SER A 484 -7.68 -14.60 -10.53
CA SER A 484 -8.57 -13.56 -11.11
C SER A 484 -9.27 -14.02 -12.39
N PHE A 485 -8.58 -14.83 -13.20
CA PHE A 485 -9.13 -15.41 -14.43
C PHE A 485 -10.02 -16.62 -14.14
N THR A 486 -9.62 -17.57 -13.28
CA THR A 486 -10.45 -18.75 -12.99
C THR A 486 -11.76 -18.35 -12.29
N VAL A 487 -11.72 -17.39 -11.36
CA VAL A 487 -12.89 -16.84 -10.67
C VAL A 487 -13.87 -16.23 -11.68
N SER A 488 -13.39 -15.43 -12.65
CA SER A 488 -14.23 -14.89 -13.73
C SER A 488 -14.88 -15.97 -14.63
N ARG A 489 -14.31 -17.19 -14.61
CA ARG A 489 -14.76 -18.37 -15.37
C ARG A 489 -15.53 -19.38 -14.51
N GLY A 490 -15.88 -19.03 -13.28
CA GLY A 490 -16.72 -19.84 -12.41
C GLY A 490 -15.96 -20.91 -11.60
N TRP A 491 -14.67 -20.72 -11.33
CA TRP A 491 -13.89 -21.63 -10.50
C TRP A 491 -12.96 -20.89 -9.52
N SER A 492 -13.18 -21.13 -8.23
CA SER A 492 -12.36 -20.66 -7.10
C SER A 492 -11.91 -21.82 -6.21
N LEU A 493 -10.96 -21.56 -5.29
CA LEU A 493 -10.44 -22.53 -4.32
C LEU A 493 -10.76 -22.09 -2.90
N SER A 494 -11.53 -22.93 -2.19
CA SER A 494 -11.71 -22.85 -0.73
C SER A 494 -10.75 -23.82 -0.04
N ALA A 495 -10.20 -23.45 1.11
CA ALA A 495 -9.36 -24.34 1.90
C ALA A 495 -10.18 -25.50 2.55
N LEU A 496 -11.43 -25.24 2.94
CA LEU A 496 -12.34 -26.21 3.56
C LEU A 496 -13.20 -27.00 2.55
N HIS A 497 -13.44 -26.44 1.35
CA HIS A 497 -14.31 -27.05 0.33
C HIS A 497 -13.60 -27.48 -0.96
N GLY A 498 -12.33 -27.14 -1.14
CA GLY A 498 -11.58 -27.48 -2.35
C GLY A 498 -12.02 -26.66 -3.57
N HIS A 499 -12.30 -27.32 -4.70
CA HIS A 499 -12.72 -26.66 -5.93
C HIS A 499 -14.19 -26.21 -5.83
N MET A 500 -14.40 -24.90 -5.68
CA MET A 500 -15.71 -24.26 -5.69
C MET A 500 -16.08 -23.86 -7.12
N LEU A 501 -17.33 -24.09 -7.52
CA LEU A 501 -17.78 -24.01 -8.92
C LEU A 501 -19.11 -23.27 -9.02
N GLU A 502 -19.20 -22.37 -9.99
CA GLU A 502 -20.38 -21.57 -10.30
C GLU A 502 -20.44 -21.23 -11.79
N ALA A 503 -21.57 -20.69 -12.26
CA ALA A 503 -21.73 -20.35 -13.68
C ALA A 503 -20.81 -19.18 -14.08
N PRO A 504 -20.08 -19.23 -15.23
CA PRO A 504 -19.17 -18.16 -15.64
C PRO A 504 -19.80 -16.75 -15.68
N ALA A 505 -19.01 -15.74 -15.32
CA ALA A 505 -19.49 -14.37 -15.11
C ALA A 505 -20.07 -13.72 -16.38
N LYS A 506 -21.42 -13.66 -16.47
CA LYS A 506 -22.17 -13.16 -17.65
C LYS A 506 -21.80 -11.73 -18.10
N LYS A 507 -21.36 -10.88 -17.17
CA LYS A 507 -20.91 -9.49 -17.41
C LYS A 507 -19.41 -9.29 -17.12
N GLY A 508 -18.71 -10.31 -16.63
CA GLY A 508 -17.34 -10.23 -16.08
C GLY A 508 -16.26 -10.21 -17.15
N ARG A 509 -16.21 -9.16 -17.98
CA ARG A 509 -15.15 -8.97 -18.97
C ARG A 509 -13.95 -8.26 -18.33
N ALA A 510 -12.75 -8.85 -18.44
CA ALA A 510 -11.50 -8.31 -17.90
C ALA A 510 -11.29 -6.81 -18.21
N ARG A 511 -11.66 -6.38 -19.44
CA ARG A 511 -11.45 -5.02 -19.93
C ARG A 511 -12.56 -4.01 -19.59
N ARG A 512 -13.60 -4.40 -18.86
CA ARG A 512 -14.82 -3.58 -18.62
C ARG A 512 -14.51 -2.13 -18.28
N ASP A 513 -13.73 -1.91 -17.23
CA ASP A 513 -13.47 -0.56 -16.70
C ASP A 513 -12.39 0.18 -17.51
N VAL A 514 -11.46 -0.56 -18.14
CA VAL A 514 -10.44 0.01 -19.03
C VAL A 514 -11.06 0.58 -20.30
N ASP A 515 -11.99 -0.16 -20.91
CA ASP A 515 -12.69 0.28 -22.11
C ASP A 515 -13.65 1.46 -21.82
N LEU A 516 -14.17 1.58 -20.58
CA LEU A 516 -14.86 2.77 -20.08
C LEU A 516 -13.91 3.97 -19.93
N PHE A 517 -12.83 3.85 -19.15
CA PHE A 517 -11.85 4.92 -18.87
C PHE A 517 -11.31 5.57 -20.16
N LEU A 518 -10.94 4.74 -21.13
CA LEU A 518 -10.38 5.23 -22.39
C LEU A 518 -11.46 5.73 -23.36
N ASP A 519 -12.63 5.07 -23.39
CA ASP A 519 -13.70 5.25 -24.38
C ASP A 519 -13.14 5.39 -25.80
N ARG A 520 -12.48 4.32 -26.27
CA ARG A 520 -11.90 4.20 -27.62
C ARG A 520 -12.92 4.49 -28.76
N GLN A 521 -14.22 4.46 -28.45
CA GLN A 521 -15.31 4.68 -29.41
C GLN A 521 -15.90 6.09 -29.35
N ASN A 522 -15.37 6.97 -28.48
CA ASN A 522 -15.76 8.38 -28.33
C ASN A 522 -17.27 8.59 -28.09
N LYS A 523 -17.90 7.69 -27.32
CA LYS A 523 -19.34 7.66 -27.03
C LYS A 523 -19.77 8.67 -25.96
N ARG A 524 -18.90 9.01 -25.02
CA ARG A 524 -19.20 9.76 -23.80
C ARG A 524 -18.33 11.02 -23.71
N VAL A 525 -18.87 12.11 -24.26
CA VAL A 525 -18.21 13.41 -24.35
C VAL A 525 -17.78 13.90 -22.97
N PHE A 526 -16.56 14.42 -22.87
CA PHE A 526 -15.86 14.84 -21.64
C PHE A 526 -15.54 13.75 -20.61
N ALA A 527 -16.29 12.64 -20.56
CA ALA A 527 -15.98 11.50 -19.70
C ALA A 527 -14.78 10.69 -20.23
N GLY A 528 -14.78 10.29 -21.51
CA GLY A 528 -13.72 9.45 -22.09
C GLY A 528 -12.35 10.11 -22.17
N TYR A 529 -11.28 9.47 -21.68
CA TYR A 529 -9.93 10.05 -21.70
C TYR A 529 -9.42 10.30 -23.12
N CYS A 530 -9.57 9.34 -24.04
CA CYS A 530 -8.99 9.44 -25.38
C CYS A 530 -9.61 10.59 -26.19
N GLN A 531 -10.94 10.68 -26.29
CA GLN A 531 -11.64 11.77 -27.00
C GLN A 531 -11.20 13.15 -26.48
N THR A 532 -11.04 13.24 -25.17
CA THR A 532 -10.87 14.51 -24.46
C THR A 532 -9.49 15.14 -24.67
N VAL A 533 -8.42 14.32 -24.84
CA VAL A 533 -7.09 14.82 -25.22
C VAL A 533 -7.12 15.54 -26.58
N ASP A 534 -7.82 14.96 -27.56
CA ASP A 534 -7.91 15.53 -28.91
C ASP A 534 -8.93 16.68 -29.01
N LEU A 535 -9.92 16.75 -28.11
CA LEU A 535 -10.77 17.94 -27.91
C LEU A 535 -9.99 19.10 -27.27
N LEU A 536 -9.19 18.83 -26.22
CA LEU A 536 -8.35 19.84 -25.57
C LEU A 536 -7.40 20.48 -26.57
N LYS A 537 -6.81 19.69 -27.47
CA LYS A 537 -5.96 20.19 -28.56
C LYS A 537 -6.68 21.25 -29.40
N GLN A 538 -7.89 20.93 -29.88
CA GLN A 538 -8.68 21.82 -30.74
C GLN A 538 -9.05 23.13 -30.02
N ILE A 539 -9.34 23.07 -28.72
CA ILE A 539 -9.64 24.25 -27.90
C ILE A 539 -8.39 25.12 -27.75
N LEU A 540 -7.22 24.54 -27.44
CA LEU A 540 -5.97 25.28 -27.32
C LEU A 540 -5.48 25.87 -28.66
N GLU A 541 -5.82 25.23 -29.78
CA GLU A 541 -5.61 25.75 -31.14
C GLU A 541 -6.58 26.91 -31.45
N LYS A 542 -7.88 26.81 -31.13
CA LYS A 542 -8.86 27.92 -31.29
C LYS A 542 -8.48 29.13 -30.45
N ASP A 543 -8.08 28.92 -29.19
CA ASP A 543 -7.67 29.98 -28.26
C ASP A 543 -6.33 30.64 -28.64
N GLY A 544 -5.61 30.13 -29.64
CA GLY A 544 -4.26 30.58 -30.02
C GLY A 544 -3.19 30.29 -28.97
N LYS A 545 -3.52 29.55 -27.90
CA LYS A 545 -2.63 29.25 -26.77
C LYS A 545 -1.72 28.05 -27.00
N MET A 546 -1.96 27.24 -28.02
CA MET A 546 -1.20 26.01 -28.28
C MET A 546 0.32 26.22 -28.25
N ALA A 547 0.85 27.31 -28.81
CA ALA A 547 2.28 27.62 -28.77
C ALA A 547 2.84 27.91 -27.35
N GLN A 548 2.00 28.32 -26.41
CA GLN A 548 2.35 28.53 -24.99
C GLN A 548 2.25 27.22 -24.17
N HIS A 549 1.67 26.17 -24.75
CA HIS A 549 1.19 24.99 -24.02
C HIS A 549 1.67 23.65 -24.63
N GLN A 550 2.20 23.67 -25.86
CA GLN A 550 2.80 22.53 -26.57
C GLN A 550 3.68 21.66 -25.67
N ASP A 551 4.55 22.32 -24.90
CA ASP A 551 5.57 21.72 -24.03
C ASP A 551 5.01 20.77 -22.95
N PHE A 552 3.72 20.93 -22.58
CA PHE A 552 2.98 19.99 -21.73
C PHE A 552 1.95 19.16 -22.52
N PHE A 553 1.38 19.68 -23.60
CA PHE A 553 0.47 18.90 -24.44
C PHE A 553 1.18 17.68 -25.06
N GLU A 554 2.46 17.79 -25.39
CA GLU A 554 3.30 16.64 -25.79
C GLU A 554 3.34 15.54 -24.72
N ILE A 555 3.38 15.90 -23.43
CA ILE A 555 3.34 14.92 -22.32
C ILE A 555 1.96 14.24 -22.25
N ILE A 556 0.88 15.01 -22.39
CA ILE A 556 -0.49 14.47 -22.44
C ILE A 556 -0.66 13.52 -23.63
N LYS A 557 -0.13 13.88 -24.80
CA LYS A 557 -0.23 13.06 -26.02
C LYS A 557 0.62 11.79 -25.95
N ILE A 558 1.80 11.83 -25.31
CA ILE A 558 2.59 10.63 -25.01
C ILE A 558 1.80 9.68 -24.11
N ALA A 559 1.22 10.18 -23.01
CA ALA A 559 0.40 9.34 -22.12
C ALA A 559 -0.83 8.75 -22.82
N GLN A 560 -1.52 9.52 -23.67
CA GLN A 560 -2.64 9.02 -24.49
C GLN A 560 -2.18 7.91 -25.45
N LEU A 561 -1.00 8.04 -26.07
CA LEU A 561 -0.44 7.00 -26.95
C LEU A 561 -0.06 5.75 -26.15
N ASP A 562 0.61 5.87 -25.01
CA ASP A 562 0.94 4.72 -24.15
C ASP A 562 -0.34 3.98 -23.70
N PHE A 563 -1.40 4.70 -23.32
CA PHE A 563 -2.69 4.10 -22.98
C PHE A 563 -3.33 3.35 -24.16
N VAL A 564 -3.36 3.97 -25.35
CA VAL A 564 -3.94 3.34 -26.56
C VAL A 564 -3.15 2.09 -26.96
N ASP A 565 -1.82 2.15 -26.90
CA ASP A 565 -0.90 1.11 -27.36
C ASP A 565 -0.71 -0.06 -26.38
N PHE A 566 -0.98 0.12 -25.07
CA PHE A 566 -0.62 -0.86 -24.03
C PHE A 566 -1.59 -1.04 -22.85
N LEU A 567 -2.67 -0.24 -22.69
CA LEU A 567 -3.62 -0.37 -21.58
C LEU A 567 -4.92 -1.07 -22.04
N GLY A 568 -5.09 -2.34 -21.66
CA GLY A 568 -6.22 -3.19 -22.07
C GLY A 568 -6.13 -3.73 -23.50
N GLU A 569 -5.39 -3.08 -24.40
CA GLU A 569 -5.04 -3.59 -25.72
C GLU A 569 -3.55 -3.40 -25.98
N HIS A 570 -2.95 -4.24 -26.82
CA HIS A 570 -1.54 -4.13 -27.21
C HIS A 570 -1.37 -3.90 -28.72
N LYS A 571 -0.54 -2.92 -29.10
CA LYS A 571 -0.18 -2.70 -30.53
C LYS A 571 0.58 -3.86 -31.21
N TYR A 572 0.96 -4.89 -30.43
CA TYR A 572 1.62 -6.11 -30.93
C TYR A 572 0.67 -7.32 -31.03
N THR A 573 -0.63 -7.16 -30.81
CA THR A 573 -1.65 -8.23 -30.85
C THR A 573 -1.66 -9.01 -32.17
N THR A 574 -1.57 -8.34 -33.31
CA THR A 574 -1.48 -8.96 -34.65
C THR A 574 -0.16 -9.73 -34.89
N GLY A 575 0.78 -9.64 -33.95
CA GLY A 575 2.19 -9.90 -34.19
C GLY A 575 2.85 -8.79 -35.01
N LEU A 576 4.18 -8.86 -35.07
CA LEU A 576 5.03 -8.15 -36.02
C LEU A 576 6.06 -9.17 -36.53
N ASP A 577 6.68 -8.94 -37.69
CA ASP A 577 7.66 -9.89 -38.26
C ASP A 577 8.86 -10.20 -37.33
N THR A 578 9.05 -9.38 -36.30
CA THR A 578 10.13 -9.45 -35.31
C THR A 578 9.69 -9.91 -33.91
N ILE A 579 8.39 -10.09 -33.65
CA ILE A 579 7.86 -10.56 -32.35
C ILE A 579 6.86 -11.68 -32.61
N SER A 580 7.03 -12.80 -31.89
CA SER A 580 6.12 -13.95 -31.98
C SER A 580 4.67 -13.53 -31.67
N PRO A 581 3.68 -13.86 -32.53
CA PRO A 581 2.27 -13.57 -32.27
C PRO A 581 1.77 -14.16 -30.95
N SER A 582 0.68 -13.61 -30.41
CA SER A 582 0.07 -14.07 -29.16
C SER A 582 -0.15 -15.59 -29.15
N ARG A 583 0.11 -16.25 -28.01
CA ARG A 583 -0.24 -17.67 -27.78
C ARG A 583 -1.75 -17.90 -27.73
N PHE A 584 -2.55 -16.84 -27.64
CA PHE A 584 -4.01 -16.86 -27.67
C PHE A 584 -4.60 -16.43 -29.02
N ALA A 585 -3.77 -16.17 -30.04
CA ALA A 585 -4.24 -15.74 -31.37
C ALA A 585 -5.13 -16.78 -32.10
N ASP A 586 -5.28 -17.99 -31.54
CA ASP A 586 -6.27 -19.00 -31.93
C ASP A 586 -7.71 -18.65 -31.50
N HIS A 587 -7.89 -17.78 -30.49
CA HIS A 587 -9.19 -17.36 -29.95
C HIS A 587 -9.35 -15.83 -29.89
N ASN A 588 -8.33 -15.12 -29.38
CA ASN A 588 -8.25 -13.67 -29.36
C ASN A 588 -6.78 -13.21 -29.36
N PRO A 589 -6.31 -12.44 -30.36
CA PRO A 589 -4.93 -11.94 -30.42
C PRO A 589 -4.56 -10.98 -29.27
N ASN A 590 -5.55 -10.48 -28.52
CA ASN A 590 -5.39 -9.68 -27.29
C ASN A 590 -5.48 -10.50 -26.00
N GLY A 591 -5.33 -11.84 -26.05
CA GLY A 591 -5.58 -12.73 -24.92
C GLY A 591 -4.77 -12.43 -23.64
N LEU A 592 -3.59 -11.81 -23.75
CA LEU A 592 -2.80 -11.34 -22.59
C LEU A 592 -3.60 -10.41 -21.67
N GLN A 593 -4.45 -9.55 -22.25
CA GLN A 593 -5.33 -8.62 -21.55
C GLN A 593 -6.76 -9.18 -21.42
N GLU A 594 -7.32 -9.71 -22.52
CA GLU A 594 -8.71 -10.18 -22.56
C GLU A 594 -9.00 -11.33 -21.57
N TYR A 595 -8.00 -12.15 -21.27
CA TYR A 595 -8.09 -13.26 -20.30
C TYR A 595 -7.38 -12.96 -18.97
N SER A 596 -7.05 -11.70 -18.67
CA SER A 596 -6.37 -11.33 -17.42
C SER A 596 -7.04 -10.13 -16.71
N PRO A 597 -8.09 -10.39 -15.91
CA PRO A 597 -8.72 -9.36 -15.08
C PRO A 597 -7.72 -8.64 -14.17
N PHE A 598 -6.75 -9.37 -13.60
CA PHE A 598 -5.66 -8.78 -12.81
C PHE A 598 -4.88 -7.72 -13.57
N LEU A 599 -4.35 -8.04 -14.77
CA LEU A 599 -3.56 -7.10 -15.58
C LEU A 599 -4.38 -5.87 -15.99
N CYS A 600 -5.66 -6.05 -16.32
CA CYS A 600 -6.56 -4.93 -16.60
C CYS A 600 -6.77 -4.04 -15.36
N GLY A 601 -6.98 -4.64 -14.18
CA GLY A 601 -7.18 -3.90 -12.92
C GLY A 601 -5.95 -3.13 -12.45
N VAL A 602 -4.78 -3.78 -12.32
CA VAL A 602 -3.53 -3.06 -11.96
C VAL A 602 -3.06 -2.12 -13.08
N GLY A 603 -3.44 -2.40 -14.32
CA GLY A 603 -3.18 -1.52 -15.45
C GLY A 603 -4.00 -0.23 -15.38
N LEU A 604 -5.29 -0.35 -15.05
CA LEU A 604 -6.20 0.76 -14.86
C LEU A 604 -5.84 1.59 -13.63
N GLU A 605 -5.45 0.94 -12.53
CA GLU A 605 -4.92 1.56 -11.32
C GLU A 605 -3.77 2.53 -11.64
N GLU A 606 -2.72 2.06 -12.33
CA GLU A 606 -1.64 2.96 -12.78
C GLU A 606 -2.13 4.02 -13.78
N GLY A 607 -3.09 3.67 -14.64
CA GLY A 607 -3.68 4.58 -15.63
C GLY A 607 -4.42 5.77 -15.03
N LEU A 608 -5.28 5.52 -14.02
CA LEU A 608 -6.03 6.54 -13.29
C LEU A 608 -5.09 7.44 -12.49
N GLU A 609 -4.07 6.89 -11.82
CA GLU A 609 -3.07 7.67 -11.11
C GLU A 609 -2.32 8.64 -12.05
N ILE A 610 -1.92 8.17 -13.24
CA ILE A 610 -1.29 9.02 -14.27
C ILE A 610 -2.26 10.10 -14.75
N ALA A 611 -3.51 9.75 -15.05
CA ALA A 611 -4.52 10.71 -15.52
C ALA A 611 -4.81 11.79 -14.47
N TYR A 612 -4.93 11.41 -13.19
CA TYR A 612 -5.07 12.32 -12.05
C TYR A 612 -3.88 13.28 -11.95
N ARG A 613 -2.65 12.73 -11.96
CA ARG A 613 -1.41 13.53 -11.89
C ARG A 613 -1.26 14.47 -13.08
N ILE A 614 -1.64 14.04 -14.30
CA ILE A 614 -1.71 14.90 -15.49
C ILE A 614 -2.70 16.03 -15.29
N GLY A 615 -3.88 15.75 -14.72
CA GLY A 615 -4.89 16.76 -14.36
C GLY A 615 -4.36 17.83 -13.42
N MET A 616 -3.76 17.44 -12.29
CA MET A 616 -3.15 18.36 -11.33
C MET A 616 -1.98 19.16 -11.96
N PHE A 617 -1.14 18.50 -12.76
CA PHE A 617 -0.04 19.12 -13.51
C PHE A 617 -0.51 20.12 -14.57
N LEU A 618 -1.70 19.93 -15.15
CA LEU A 618 -2.35 20.87 -16.05
C LEU A 618 -2.94 22.08 -15.30
N TRP A 619 -3.66 21.84 -14.20
CA TRP A 619 -4.28 22.90 -13.39
C TRP A 619 -3.25 23.80 -12.70
N GLU A 620 -2.08 23.28 -12.35
CA GLU A 620 -0.94 24.10 -11.89
C GLU A 620 -0.36 25.03 -12.97
N ARG A 621 -0.68 24.81 -14.26
CA ARG A 621 -0.18 25.60 -15.40
C ARG A 621 -1.21 26.52 -16.03
N MET A 622 -2.49 26.23 -15.86
CA MET A 622 -3.60 27.01 -16.42
C MET A 622 -4.29 27.78 -15.30
N PRO A 623 -4.39 29.12 -15.36
CA PRO A 623 -5.14 29.87 -14.35
C PRO A 623 -6.65 29.59 -14.43
N GLU A 624 -7.19 29.24 -15.61
CA GLU A 624 -8.64 29.16 -15.86
C GLU A 624 -9.48 28.35 -14.86
N PRO A 625 -9.07 27.16 -14.37
CA PRO A 625 -9.79 26.45 -13.31
C PRO A 625 -9.97 27.30 -12.04
N THR A 626 -8.89 27.91 -11.55
CA THR A 626 -8.93 28.79 -10.38
C THR A 626 -9.76 30.05 -10.65
N LEU A 627 -9.61 30.68 -11.83
CA LEU A 627 -10.40 31.86 -12.21
C LEU A 627 -11.90 31.55 -12.22
N MET A 628 -12.30 30.44 -12.87
CA MET A 628 -13.71 30.05 -13.01
C MET A 628 -14.35 29.69 -11.66
N ILE A 629 -13.63 28.99 -10.78
CA ILE A 629 -14.13 28.65 -9.44
C ILE A 629 -14.33 29.91 -8.58
N HIS A 630 -13.39 30.86 -8.61
CA HIS A 630 -13.55 32.13 -7.88
C HIS A 630 -14.69 32.99 -8.46
N LEU A 631 -14.83 33.04 -9.79
CA LEU A 631 -15.94 33.72 -10.46
C LEU A 631 -17.30 33.08 -10.11
N HIS A 632 -17.40 31.75 -10.17
CA HIS A 632 -18.60 30.99 -9.80
C HIS A 632 -19.02 31.27 -8.36
N ASN A 633 -18.11 31.16 -7.40
CA ASN A 633 -18.40 31.51 -6.01
C ASN A 633 -18.89 32.96 -5.89
N ALA A 634 -18.25 33.93 -6.55
CA ALA A 634 -18.65 35.33 -6.44
C ALA A 634 -20.07 35.61 -6.99
N VAL A 635 -20.47 35.01 -8.11
CA VAL A 635 -21.84 35.17 -8.64
C VAL A 635 -22.90 34.43 -7.83
N VAL A 636 -22.53 33.34 -7.15
CA VAL A 636 -23.41 32.64 -6.18
C VAL A 636 -23.58 33.48 -4.91
N GLN A 637 -22.49 33.94 -4.26
CA GLN A 637 -22.57 34.72 -3.01
C GLN A 637 -23.25 36.08 -3.21
N LYS A 638 -23.13 36.69 -4.39
CA LYS A 638 -23.83 37.94 -4.76
C LYS A 638 -25.27 37.71 -5.28
N GLY A 639 -25.78 36.48 -5.30
CA GLY A 639 -27.17 36.16 -5.65
C GLY A 639 -27.52 36.23 -7.14
N TYR A 640 -26.54 36.41 -8.04
CA TYR A 640 -26.77 36.40 -9.49
C TYR A 640 -27.09 35.01 -10.05
N LEU A 641 -26.75 33.94 -9.32
CA LEU A 641 -27.03 32.55 -9.67
C LEU A 641 -27.88 31.90 -8.58
N SER A 642 -29.14 31.59 -8.89
CA SER A 642 -30.14 31.09 -7.93
C SER A 642 -29.85 29.71 -7.33
N ARG A 643 -29.00 28.91 -7.99
CA ARG A 643 -28.46 27.65 -7.48
C ARG A 643 -27.08 27.36 -8.12
N PRO A 644 -26.05 26.96 -7.35
CA PRO A 644 -24.69 26.68 -7.86
C PRO A 644 -24.64 25.72 -9.06
N VAL A 645 -23.62 25.84 -9.91
CA VAL A 645 -23.34 24.87 -10.97
C VAL A 645 -22.77 23.61 -10.31
N GLY A 646 -23.32 22.43 -10.63
CA GLY A 646 -23.03 21.17 -9.93
C GLY A 646 -21.53 20.85 -9.93
N LEU A 647 -20.92 20.78 -11.12
CA LEU A 647 -19.47 20.62 -11.29
C LEU A 647 -18.66 21.60 -10.42
N CYS A 648 -18.95 22.90 -10.49
CA CYS A 648 -18.18 23.92 -9.79
C CYS A 648 -18.31 23.80 -8.26
N ALA A 649 -19.51 23.49 -7.75
CA ALA A 649 -19.72 23.25 -6.34
C ALA A 649 -18.96 22.02 -5.83
N THR A 650 -19.05 20.88 -6.52
CA THR A 650 -18.31 19.67 -6.14
C THR A 650 -16.79 19.87 -6.17
N LEU A 651 -16.28 20.66 -7.14
CA LEU A 651 -14.86 21.04 -7.18
C LEU A 651 -14.46 21.99 -6.05
N GLU A 652 -15.33 22.95 -5.68
CA GLU A 652 -15.12 23.82 -4.53
C GLU A 652 -15.00 23.03 -3.22
N ASP A 653 -15.82 21.98 -3.05
CA ASP A 653 -15.81 21.15 -1.83
C ASP A 653 -14.63 20.16 -1.81
N LEU A 654 -14.38 19.44 -2.91
CA LEU A 654 -13.26 18.50 -3.04
C LEU A 654 -11.89 19.20 -2.91
N PHE A 655 -11.75 20.40 -3.47
CA PHE A 655 -10.48 21.13 -3.49
C PHE A 655 -10.54 22.41 -2.64
N LYS A 656 -11.36 22.45 -1.58
CA LYS A 656 -11.59 23.64 -0.74
C LYS A 656 -10.30 24.30 -0.24
N HIS A 657 -9.36 23.50 0.30
CA HIS A 657 -8.07 23.99 0.82
C HIS A 657 -7.05 24.34 -0.27
N THR A 658 -7.35 24.03 -1.54
CA THR A 658 -6.52 24.33 -2.71
C THR A 658 -7.00 25.59 -3.43
N PHE A 659 -8.32 25.76 -3.58
CA PHE A 659 -8.90 26.96 -4.19
C PHE A 659 -9.03 28.13 -3.22
N PHE A 660 -9.20 27.89 -1.91
CA PHE A 660 -9.45 28.93 -0.91
C PHE A 660 -8.49 28.84 0.28
N ALA A 661 -7.98 30.00 0.72
CA ALA A 661 -7.14 30.09 1.91
C ALA A 661 -7.83 29.48 3.14
N GLN A 662 -7.11 28.62 3.87
CA GLN A 662 -7.63 27.86 5.02
C GLN A 662 -8.86 26.98 4.71
N GLY A 663 -9.20 26.73 3.44
CA GLY A 663 -10.43 26.03 3.04
C GLY A 663 -11.71 26.86 3.18
N ARG A 664 -11.62 28.18 3.43
CA ARG A 664 -12.77 29.04 3.73
C ARG A 664 -13.25 29.77 2.48
N LYS A 665 -14.36 29.28 1.90
CA LYS A 665 -15.06 29.88 0.76
C LYS A 665 -15.42 31.36 1.04
N PRO A 666 -14.86 32.34 0.30
CA PRO A 666 -15.02 33.75 0.63
C PRO A 666 -16.43 34.25 0.31
N LYS A 667 -17.04 35.00 1.24
CA LYS A 667 -18.34 35.69 1.07
C LYS A 667 -18.18 37.15 0.60
N SER A 668 -16.98 37.69 0.75
CA SER A 668 -16.54 39.04 0.34
C SER A 668 -15.02 39.00 0.11
N GLY A 669 -14.40 40.11 -0.33
CA GLY A 669 -12.95 40.14 -0.55
C GLY A 669 -12.45 39.24 -1.68
N PHE A 670 -13.29 39.00 -2.70
CA PHE A 670 -13.03 38.02 -3.77
C PHE A 670 -11.74 38.29 -4.55
N VAL A 671 -11.35 39.57 -4.71
CA VAL A 671 -10.10 39.97 -5.38
C VAL A 671 -8.88 39.49 -4.59
N ASP A 672 -8.84 39.73 -3.28
CA ASP A 672 -7.73 39.33 -2.41
C ASP A 672 -7.63 37.80 -2.31
N ALA A 673 -8.78 37.11 -2.24
CA ALA A 673 -8.84 35.65 -2.26
C ALA A 673 -8.28 35.05 -3.57
N LEU A 674 -8.57 35.67 -4.72
CA LEU A 674 -8.02 35.23 -6.01
C LEU A 674 -6.51 35.54 -6.11
N LEU A 675 -6.08 36.72 -5.68
CA LEU A 675 -4.66 37.11 -5.68
C LEU A 675 -3.80 36.23 -4.76
N ALA A 676 -4.36 35.75 -3.64
CA ALA A 676 -3.71 34.77 -2.78
C ALA A 676 -3.50 33.41 -3.47
N SER A 677 -4.40 33.03 -4.40
CA SER A 677 -4.38 31.73 -5.08
C SER A 677 -3.59 31.74 -6.39
N VAL A 678 -3.62 32.83 -7.16
CA VAL A 678 -2.88 32.98 -8.44
C VAL A 678 -1.48 33.58 -8.23
N GLY A 679 -1.26 34.28 -7.11
CA GLY A 679 0.00 34.95 -6.79
C GLY A 679 0.22 36.25 -7.58
N GLN A 680 1.37 36.88 -7.38
CA GLN A 680 1.74 38.13 -8.08
C GLN A 680 2.72 37.88 -9.26
N PRO A 681 2.56 38.60 -10.39
CA PRO A 681 3.44 38.47 -11.55
C PRO A 681 4.92 38.68 -11.21
N GLY A 682 5.79 37.83 -11.74
CA GLY A 682 7.24 37.96 -11.61
C GLY A 682 7.84 37.64 -10.23
N SER A 683 7.04 37.14 -9.27
CA SER A 683 7.52 36.81 -7.92
C SER A 683 8.73 35.85 -7.92
N ARG A 684 9.60 35.96 -6.91
CA ARG A 684 10.74 35.03 -6.72
C ARG A 684 10.29 33.57 -6.65
N GLN A 685 9.08 33.32 -6.14
CA GLN A 685 8.51 32.00 -5.94
C GLN A 685 8.13 31.37 -7.29
N ALA A 686 7.45 32.11 -8.17
CA ALA A 686 7.18 31.69 -9.54
C ALA A 686 8.48 31.46 -10.35
N GLN A 687 9.52 32.28 -10.14
CA GLN A 687 10.82 32.05 -10.76
C GLN A 687 11.50 30.76 -10.26
N ALA A 688 11.45 30.48 -8.95
CA ALA A 688 12.01 29.28 -8.36
C ALA A 688 11.31 28.00 -8.86
N GLN A 689 9.98 28.00 -8.94
CA GLN A 689 9.21 26.89 -9.48
C GLN A 689 9.55 26.61 -10.96
N ARG A 690 9.63 27.66 -11.80
CA ARG A 690 10.05 27.54 -13.21
C ARG A 690 11.47 26.96 -13.34
N GLN A 691 12.36 27.15 -12.35
CA GLN A 691 13.66 26.49 -12.31
C GLN A 691 13.57 25.03 -11.85
N ALA A 692 12.78 24.72 -10.81
CA ALA A 692 12.58 23.36 -10.30
C ALA A 692 11.98 22.41 -11.37
N ILE A 693 10.95 22.87 -12.09
CA ILE A 693 10.32 22.14 -13.20
C ILE A 693 11.34 21.87 -14.32
N ARG A 694 12.11 22.89 -14.74
CA ARG A 694 13.16 22.74 -15.77
C ARG A 694 14.29 21.81 -15.32
N TYR A 695 14.57 21.73 -14.03
CA TYR A 695 15.53 20.78 -13.47
C TYR A 695 14.98 19.36 -13.55
N ARG A 696 13.80 19.06 -12.96
CA ARG A 696 13.24 17.70 -12.98
C ARG A 696 12.94 17.21 -14.41
N ARG A 697 12.46 18.03 -15.35
CA ARG A 697 12.29 17.62 -16.77
C ARG A 697 13.60 17.15 -17.45
N ARG A 698 14.77 17.47 -16.88
CA ARG A 698 16.09 17.02 -17.36
C ARG A 698 16.63 15.77 -16.64
N PHE A 699 16.04 15.39 -15.51
CA PHE A 699 16.58 14.35 -14.61
C PHE A 699 15.54 13.31 -14.14
N ALA A 700 14.26 13.46 -14.49
CA ALA A 700 13.24 12.44 -14.24
C ALA A 700 13.48 11.21 -15.12
N GLU A 701 13.57 10.04 -14.49
CA GLU A 701 13.86 8.75 -15.12
C GLU A 701 12.59 8.06 -15.62
N ASN A 702 11.42 8.45 -15.09
CA ASN A 702 10.10 7.94 -15.46
C ASN A 702 9.01 9.02 -15.28
N VAL A 703 7.81 8.73 -15.78
CA VAL A 703 6.70 9.71 -15.77
C VAL A 703 6.15 9.98 -14.36
N HIS A 704 6.27 9.05 -13.41
CA HIS A 704 5.83 9.23 -12.03
C HIS A 704 6.70 10.24 -11.26
N GLN A 705 8.01 10.30 -11.56
CA GLN A 705 8.92 11.34 -11.07
C GLN A 705 8.71 12.70 -11.77
N LEU A 706 8.27 12.69 -13.04
CA LEU A 706 7.98 13.88 -13.85
C LEU A 706 6.68 14.58 -13.44
N LEU A 707 5.67 13.79 -13.06
CA LEU A 707 4.34 14.19 -12.62
C LEU A 707 4.15 14.04 -11.09
N ASP A 708 5.21 14.33 -10.33
CA ASP A 708 5.17 14.35 -8.87
C ASP A 708 4.54 15.66 -8.37
N LEU A 709 3.55 15.55 -7.48
CA LEU A 709 2.72 16.67 -7.06
C LEU A 709 3.42 17.60 -6.06
N GLU A 710 4.53 17.17 -5.46
CA GLU A 710 5.42 18.05 -4.66
C GLU A 710 6.00 19.22 -5.45
N ILE A 711 6.03 19.13 -6.80
CA ILE A 711 6.54 20.19 -7.70
C ILE A 711 5.53 21.35 -7.83
N ASN A 712 4.24 21.07 -7.62
CA ASN A 712 3.16 22.02 -7.73
C ASN A 712 3.19 22.98 -6.51
N GLN A 713 2.77 24.23 -6.66
CA GLN A 713 2.57 25.14 -5.53
C GLN A 713 1.18 24.96 -4.91
N ILE A 714 0.17 24.81 -5.77
CA ILE A 714 -1.25 24.85 -5.41
C ILE A 714 -1.82 23.42 -5.40
N PHE A 715 -1.73 22.72 -6.54
CA PHE A 715 -2.38 21.42 -6.73
C PHE A 715 -1.54 20.24 -6.23
N LYS A 716 -1.39 20.15 -4.90
CA LYS A 716 -0.53 19.19 -4.18
C LYS A 716 -1.24 17.96 -3.60
N ARG A 717 -2.59 17.88 -3.64
CA ARG A 717 -3.34 16.76 -3.05
C ARG A 717 -2.99 15.46 -3.77
N ASN A 718 -2.52 14.44 -3.04
CA ASN A 718 -2.38 13.07 -3.57
C ASN A 718 -3.77 12.40 -3.60
N SER A 719 -4.02 11.55 -4.60
CA SER A 719 -5.11 10.57 -4.52
C SER A 719 -4.72 9.39 -3.63
N MET A 720 -5.66 8.55 -3.20
CA MET A 720 -5.32 7.38 -2.37
C MET A 720 -4.44 6.40 -3.14
N LEU A 721 -4.69 6.18 -4.44
CA LEU A 721 -3.77 5.45 -5.32
C LEU A 721 -2.36 6.06 -5.33
N THR A 722 -2.27 7.39 -5.44
CA THR A 722 -0.99 8.13 -5.42
C THR A 722 -0.24 7.93 -4.10
N THR A 723 -0.96 8.02 -2.97
CA THR A 723 -0.42 7.84 -1.61
C THR A 723 0.07 6.39 -1.39
N CYS A 724 -0.75 5.40 -1.74
CA CYS A 724 -0.37 3.99 -1.68
C CYS A 724 0.88 3.68 -2.53
N ARG A 725 0.97 4.17 -3.77
CA ARG A 725 2.15 3.96 -4.61
C ARG A 725 3.38 4.70 -4.08
N ARG A 726 3.25 5.93 -3.57
CA ARG A 726 4.35 6.69 -2.91
C ARG A 726 4.91 5.92 -1.72
N ALA A 727 4.06 5.34 -0.89
CA ALA A 727 4.43 4.49 0.23
C ALA A 727 4.89 3.06 -0.18
N GLY A 728 5.10 2.80 -1.47
CA GLY A 728 5.58 1.52 -1.98
C GLY A 728 4.61 0.35 -1.78
N TRP A 729 3.30 0.64 -1.68
CA TRP A 729 2.24 -0.28 -1.27
C TRP A 729 2.40 -0.82 0.16
N ASN A 730 3.02 -0.05 1.06
CA ASN A 730 3.00 -0.31 2.50
C ASN A 730 2.16 0.76 3.22
N LEU A 731 1.00 0.38 3.76
CA LEU A 731 0.10 1.32 4.48
C LEU A 731 0.76 1.96 5.70
N GLU A 732 1.72 1.28 6.36
CA GLU A 732 2.46 1.83 7.50
C GLU A 732 3.46 2.94 7.09
N ALA A 733 3.94 2.91 5.84
CA ALA A 733 4.90 3.90 5.34
C ALA A 733 4.24 5.20 4.83
N ILE A 734 2.91 5.29 4.87
CA ILE A 734 2.17 6.54 4.61
C ILE A 734 2.37 7.50 5.79
N PRO A 735 2.82 8.75 5.59
CA PRO A 735 2.89 9.75 6.67
C PRO A 735 1.50 10.21 7.13
N ASP A 736 1.35 10.53 8.42
CA ASP A 736 0.10 11.09 8.96
C ASP A 736 -0.27 12.43 8.31
N GLU A 737 0.70 13.16 7.76
CA GLU A 737 0.49 14.34 6.93
C GLU A 737 -0.25 14.04 5.62
N GLU A 738 -0.02 12.89 4.99
CA GLU A 738 -0.66 12.51 3.71
C GLU A 738 -2.05 11.88 3.88
N LEU A 739 -2.38 11.32 5.06
CA LEU A 739 -3.72 10.81 5.36
C LEU A 739 -4.78 11.92 5.36
N GLN A 740 -5.92 11.67 4.72
CA GLN A 740 -6.97 12.67 4.53
C GLN A 740 -8.03 12.56 5.63
N PHE A 741 -8.46 13.68 6.20
CA PHE A 741 -9.56 13.69 7.15
C PHE A 741 -10.82 13.08 6.51
N GLY A 742 -11.46 12.12 7.19
CA GLY A 742 -12.61 11.39 6.69
C GLY A 742 -12.29 10.03 6.05
N SER A 743 -11.01 9.67 5.90
CA SER A 743 -10.60 8.33 5.45
C SER A 743 -10.64 7.30 6.58
N MET A 744 -10.88 6.04 6.26
CA MET A 744 -10.86 4.93 7.22
C MET A 744 -9.48 4.77 7.84
N MET A 745 -8.40 4.81 7.04
CA MET A 745 -7.02 4.78 7.55
C MET A 745 -6.67 6.00 8.41
N PHE A 746 -7.31 7.16 8.18
CA PHE A 746 -7.17 8.34 9.06
C PHE A 746 -7.81 8.09 10.43
N PHE A 747 -9.03 7.55 10.49
CA PHE A 747 -9.69 7.23 11.76
C PHE A 747 -9.06 6.04 12.48
N GLU A 748 -8.58 5.03 11.74
CA GLU A 748 -7.84 3.87 12.26
C GLU A 748 -6.56 4.31 13.00
N ARG A 749 -5.79 5.25 12.44
CA ARG A 749 -4.63 5.79 13.16
C ARG A 749 -5.00 6.80 14.24
N LEU A 750 -6.15 7.48 14.12
CA LEU A 750 -6.63 8.42 15.14
C LEU A 750 -7.15 7.72 16.40
N SER A 751 -7.65 6.47 16.31
CA SER A 751 -8.00 5.66 17.49
C SER A 751 -6.78 5.32 18.35
N ARG A 752 -5.58 5.32 17.73
CA ARG A 752 -4.28 5.10 18.38
C ARG A 752 -3.68 6.38 18.98
N ALA A 753 -4.39 7.52 18.92
CA ALA A 753 -3.92 8.78 19.51
C ALA A 753 -3.97 8.71 21.04
N LYS A 754 -2.92 9.20 21.70
CA LYS A 754 -2.75 9.01 23.15
C LYS A 754 -3.64 9.96 23.95
N HIS A 755 -4.14 9.46 25.07
CA HIS A 755 -4.91 10.24 26.02
C HIS A 755 -3.95 10.98 26.98
N VAL A 756 -4.09 12.30 27.06
CA VAL A 756 -3.42 13.17 28.06
C VAL A 756 -4.26 13.22 29.35
N SER A 757 -5.58 13.08 29.21
CA SER A 757 -6.53 12.83 30.30
C SER A 757 -7.70 11.98 29.75
N GLU A 758 -8.66 11.59 30.59
CA GLU A 758 -9.88 10.86 30.16
C GLU A 758 -10.60 11.49 28.95
N LYS A 759 -10.41 12.80 28.72
CA LYS A 759 -11.21 13.62 27.80
C LYS A 759 -10.37 14.49 26.86
N GLU A 760 -9.04 14.35 26.89
CA GLU A 760 -8.11 15.15 26.09
C GLU A 760 -7.06 14.26 25.40
N LEU A 761 -6.85 14.48 24.11
CA LEU A 761 -5.91 13.75 23.26
C LEU A 761 -4.61 14.53 23.03
N GLU A 762 -3.51 13.80 22.87
CA GLU A 762 -2.20 14.33 22.48
C GLU A 762 -2.30 15.09 21.15
N ASP A 763 -1.57 16.22 21.01
CA ASP A 763 -1.68 17.13 19.86
C ASP A 763 -0.95 16.63 18.59
N THR A 764 -1.30 15.41 18.18
CA THR A 764 -0.77 14.73 16.99
C THR A 764 -1.17 15.46 15.70
N VAL A 765 -0.59 15.06 14.57
CA VAL A 765 -0.98 15.59 13.25
C VAL A 765 -2.44 15.25 12.92
N LEU A 766 -2.91 14.06 13.30
CA LEU A 766 -4.27 13.58 13.05
C LEU A 766 -5.29 14.30 13.95
N VAL A 767 -4.99 14.43 15.25
CA VAL A 767 -5.83 15.15 16.21
C VAL A 767 -5.97 16.62 15.80
N ARG A 768 -4.88 17.30 15.40
CA ARG A 768 -4.95 18.67 14.86
C ARG A 768 -5.79 18.79 13.59
N LYS A 769 -5.75 17.79 12.69
CA LYS A 769 -6.62 17.75 11.50
C LYS A 769 -8.10 17.66 11.89
N ALA A 770 -8.45 16.81 12.86
CA ALA A 770 -9.82 16.67 13.34
C ALA A 770 -10.33 17.93 14.08
N ARG A 771 -9.54 18.46 15.02
CA ARG A 771 -9.80 19.74 15.72
C ARG A 771 -9.98 20.90 14.73
N ALA A 772 -9.21 20.94 13.64
CA ALA A 772 -9.31 21.99 12.61
C ALA A 772 -10.59 21.91 11.74
N VAL A 773 -11.28 20.76 11.69
CA VAL A 773 -12.61 20.61 11.07
C VAL A 773 -13.74 20.95 12.05
N GLY A 774 -13.43 21.03 13.35
CA GLY A 774 -14.35 21.45 14.42
C GLY A 774 -14.77 20.34 15.38
N MET A 775 -14.20 19.13 15.27
CA MET A 775 -14.46 18.06 16.22
C MET A 775 -13.82 18.37 17.58
N THR A 776 -14.56 18.14 18.65
CA THR A 776 -14.02 18.06 20.01
C THR A 776 -13.36 16.69 20.25
N ASP A 777 -12.44 16.63 21.20
CA ASP A 777 -11.76 15.38 21.58
C ASP A 777 -12.74 14.26 21.99
N LYS A 778 -13.87 14.61 22.63
CA LYS A 778 -14.93 13.63 22.94
C LYS A 778 -15.58 13.05 21.67
N GLU A 779 -15.85 13.88 20.67
CA GLU A 779 -16.42 13.43 19.38
C GLU A 779 -15.40 12.62 18.57
N ILE A 780 -14.09 12.90 18.73
CA ILE A 780 -13.02 12.08 18.17
C ILE A 780 -13.06 10.68 18.81
N ILE A 781 -13.02 10.59 20.14
CA ILE A 781 -13.06 9.32 20.89
C ILE A 781 -14.33 8.52 20.55
N GLU A 782 -15.50 9.17 20.48
CA GLU A 782 -16.75 8.50 20.12
C GLU A 782 -16.74 7.96 18.68
N ALA A 783 -16.15 8.70 17.73
CA ALA A 783 -16.02 8.25 16.34
C ALA A 783 -15.01 7.11 16.17
N THR A 784 -13.87 7.15 16.89
CA THR A 784 -12.85 6.10 16.84
C THR A 784 -13.33 4.82 17.49
N ASN A 785 -14.03 4.89 18.63
CA ASN A 785 -14.56 3.71 19.30
C ASN A 785 -15.65 3.04 18.46
N LYS A 786 -16.45 3.82 17.72
CA LYS A 786 -17.38 3.29 16.71
C LYS A 786 -16.66 2.56 15.59
N LEU A 787 -15.54 3.07 15.08
CA LEU A 787 -14.75 2.36 14.07
C LEU A 787 -14.20 1.03 14.61
N SER A 788 -13.66 1.01 15.83
CA SER A 788 -13.19 -0.24 16.47
C SER A 788 -14.33 -1.25 16.61
N SER A 789 -15.53 -0.82 17.02
CA SER A 789 -16.70 -1.72 17.04
C SER A 789 -17.12 -2.20 15.65
N ILE A 790 -17.03 -1.36 14.61
CA ILE A 790 -17.39 -1.78 13.24
C ILE A 790 -16.39 -2.82 12.72
N ALA A 791 -15.09 -2.62 12.96
CA ALA A 791 -14.06 -3.56 12.52
C ALA A 791 -14.18 -4.92 13.26
N ASN A 792 -14.44 -4.89 14.58
CA ASN A 792 -14.67 -6.11 15.36
C ASN A 792 -15.98 -6.81 14.95
N ASN A 793 -17.03 -6.06 14.58
CA ASN A 793 -18.33 -6.60 14.20
C ASN A 793 -18.48 -6.85 12.69
N THR A 794 -17.42 -6.72 11.86
CA THR A 794 -17.46 -7.09 10.43
C THR A 794 -17.71 -8.59 10.18
N LEU A 795 -17.76 -9.38 11.27
CA LEU A 795 -18.12 -10.80 11.31
C LEU A 795 -19.56 -11.10 11.76
N GLU A 796 -20.29 -10.10 12.27
CA GLU A 796 -21.64 -10.33 12.81
C GLU A 796 -22.69 -10.29 11.70
N VAL A 797 -23.22 -11.47 11.36
CA VAL A 797 -24.56 -11.59 10.78
C VAL A 797 -25.54 -10.90 11.74
N PRO A 798 -26.43 -9.99 11.29
CA PRO A 798 -27.30 -9.27 12.20
C PRO A 798 -28.10 -10.19 13.13
N ASN A 799 -28.16 -9.85 14.41
CA ASN A 799 -28.88 -10.67 15.41
C ASN A 799 -30.35 -10.92 15.02
N GLU A 800 -31.00 -9.99 14.31
CA GLU A 800 -32.37 -10.15 13.78
C GLU A 800 -32.52 -11.26 12.71
N VAL A 801 -31.41 -11.68 12.09
CA VAL A 801 -31.33 -12.83 11.17
C VAL A 801 -30.96 -14.09 11.96
N LEU A 802 -30.07 -14.00 12.95
CA LEU A 802 -29.69 -15.12 13.80
C LEU A 802 -30.86 -15.60 14.67
N ASP A 803 -31.59 -14.70 15.32
CA ASP A 803 -32.80 -14.98 16.14
C ASP A 803 -33.94 -15.65 15.35
N ARG A 804 -33.89 -15.63 14.00
CA ARG A 804 -34.85 -16.35 13.14
C ARG A 804 -34.47 -17.79 12.81
N TYR A 805 -33.21 -18.17 13.02
CA TYR A 805 -32.68 -19.48 12.61
C TYR A 805 -31.86 -20.20 13.70
N ALA A 806 -31.53 -19.53 14.80
CA ALA A 806 -30.93 -20.14 15.98
C ALA A 806 -31.95 -21.03 16.72
N PRO A 807 -31.57 -22.25 17.15
CA PRO A 807 -32.38 -23.06 18.05
C PRO A 807 -32.56 -22.37 19.41
N GLU A 808 -33.71 -22.59 20.07
CA GLU A 808 -33.96 -22.09 21.43
C GLU A 808 -32.87 -22.59 22.41
N GLY A 809 -32.10 -21.65 22.97
CA GLY A 809 -31.01 -21.92 23.91
C GLY A 809 -29.59 -21.62 23.38
N PHE A 810 -29.43 -21.27 22.11
CA PHE A 810 -28.11 -20.89 21.57
C PHE A 810 -27.63 -19.54 22.16
N GLN A 811 -26.43 -19.49 22.73
CA GLN A 811 -25.74 -18.27 23.12
C GLN A 811 -24.34 -18.26 22.52
N PHE A 812 -23.93 -17.13 21.94
CA PHE A 812 -22.58 -16.96 21.43
C PHE A 812 -21.58 -16.80 22.59
N PRO A 813 -20.40 -17.45 22.54
CA PRO A 813 -19.35 -17.16 23.50
C PRO A 813 -18.88 -15.70 23.32
N PRO A 814 -18.55 -14.98 24.39
CA PRO A 814 -18.01 -13.63 24.26
C PRO A 814 -16.70 -13.68 23.47
N SER A 815 -16.61 -12.86 22.43
CA SER A 815 -15.39 -12.72 21.64
C SER A 815 -14.27 -12.18 22.54
N ALA A 816 -13.19 -12.94 22.65
CA ALA A 816 -11.98 -12.49 23.33
C ALA A 816 -11.32 -11.39 22.47
N GLY A 817 -11.69 -10.14 22.75
CA GLY A 817 -11.36 -9.00 21.91
C GLY A 817 -9.86 -8.84 21.67
N SER A 818 -9.43 -9.05 20.43
CA SER A 818 -8.14 -8.56 19.97
C SER A 818 -8.24 -7.06 19.77
N GLU A 819 -7.63 -6.27 20.66
CA GLU A 819 -7.55 -4.80 20.52
C GLU A 819 -6.76 -4.36 19.28
N ALA A 820 -6.06 -5.29 18.62
CA ALA A 820 -5.34 -5.06 17.38
C ALA A 820 -6.07 -5.72 16.18
N LEU A 821 -6.38 -4.89 15.18
CA LEU A 821 -6.88 -5.31 13.87
C LEU A 821 -5.91 -6.26 13.17
N ASP A 822 -6.47 -7.22 12.43
CA ASP A 822 -5.72 -8.22 11.69
C ASP A 822 -5.22 -7.70 10.31
N GLY A 823 -4.53 -8.56 9.56
CA GLY A 823 -3.98 -8.20 8.25
C GLY A 823 -5.04 -7.99 7.15
N ARG A 824 -6.23 -8.55 7.31
CA ARG A 824 -7.38 -8.47 6.38
C ARG A 824 -8.31 -7.32 6.76
N ASP A 825 -8.56 -7.07 8.05
CA ASP A 825 -9.32 -5.90 8.52
C ASP A 825 -8.76 -4.60 7.93
N ILE A 826 -7.43 -4.44 8.02
CA ILE A 826 -6.72 -3.28 7.50
C ILE A 826 -6.76 -3.23 5.96
N LEU A 827 -6.87 -4.37 5.28
CA LEU A 827 -7.09 -4.41 3.83
C LEU A 827 -8.52 -4.06 3.42
N GLU A 828 -9.54 -4.33 4.24
CA GLU A 828 -10.92 -3.86 4.03
C GLU A 828 -11.02 -2.34 4.30
N LEU A 829 -10.42 -1.82 5.38
CA LEU A 829 -10.34 -0.36 5.62
C LEU A 829 -9.62 0.37 4.47
N ALA A 830 -8.54 -0.21 3.94
CA ALA A 830 -7.87 0.32 2.76
C ALA A 830 -8.70 0.17 1.46
N LYS A 831 -9.48 -0.92 1.31
CA LYS A 831 -10.42 -1.11 0.20
C LYS A 831 -11.49 -0.03 0.19
N PHE A 832 -12.04 0.36 1.35
CA PHE A 832 -12.97 1.50 1.46
C PHE A 832 -12.34 2.82 1.04
N ASP A 833 -11.13 3.14 1.51
CA ASP A 833 -10.44 4.38 1.13
C ASP A 833 -10.07 4.45 -0.36
N ILE A 834 -9.64 3.32 -0.93
CA ILE A 834 -9.35 3.19 -2.36
C ILE A 834 -10.66 3.26 -3.16
N LEU A 835 -11.72 2.59 -2.74
CA LEU A 835 -13.03 2.64 -3.40
C LEU A 835 -13.57 4.07 -3.43
N SER A 836 -13.49 4.80 -2.31
CA SER A 836 -13.91 6.20 -2.21
C SER A 836 -13.23 7.11 -3.25
N ASP A 837 -11.94 6.88 -3.54
CA ASP A 837 -11.12 7.58 -4.55
C ASP A 837 -11.38 7.11 -6.00
N VAL A 838 -11.64 5.81 -6.18
CA VAL A 838 -11.64 5.14 -7.49
C VAL A 838 -13.04 4.88 -8.07
N ALA A 839 -14.11 4.87 -7.27
CA ALA A 839 -15.48 4.78 -7.77
C ALA A 839 -16.59 5.27 -6.80
N GLY A 840 -16.27 5.70 -5.58
CA GLY A 840 -17.24 6.00 -4.52
C GLY A 840 -17.45 7.49 -4.24
N ILE A 841 -17.60 7.84 -2.95
CA ILE A 841 -18.09 9.15 -2.49
C ILE A 841 -17.12 10.34 -2.64
N ALA A 842 -15.81 10.11 -2.84
CA ALA A 842 -14.82 11.17 -3.00
C ALA A 842 -13.88 10.94 -4.20
N PRO A 843 -14.42 10.76 -5.42
CA PRO A 843 -13.79 9.93 -6.46
C PRO A 843 -12.77 10.71 -7.30
N ILE A 844 -11.73 11.24 -6.66
CA ILE A 844 -10.77 12.15 -7.27
C ILE A 844 -9.89 11.48 -8.33
N SER A 845 -9.57 10.19 -8.24
CA SER A 845 -8.92 9.46 -9.34
C SER A 845 -9.85 9.18 -10.53
N SER A 846 -11.18 9.25 -10.32
CA SER A 846 -12.21 8.90 -11.31
C SER A 846 -12.62 10.05 -12.23
N LEU A 847 -12.16 11.27 -11.95
CA LEU A 847 -12.56 12.48 -12.65
C LEU A 847 -11.68 12.75 -13.88
N ASN A 848 -12.29 13.00 -15.02
CA ASN A 848 -11.59 13.46 -16.21
C ASN A 848 -11.27 14.97 -16.12
N TYR A 849 -10.18 15.30 -15.43
CA TYR A 849 -9.66 16.66 -15.30
C TYR A 849 -9.41 17.35 -16.65
N LEU A 850 -9.09 16.60 -17.71
CA LEU A 850 -8.96 17.16 -19.06
C LEU A 850 -10.32 17.61 -19.59
N GLY A 851 -11.38 16.82 -19.33
CA GLY A 851 -12.76 17.10 -19.75
C GLY A 851 -13.33 18.30 -19.04
N VAL A 852 -13.12 18.35 -17.72
CA VAL A 852 -13.41 19.54 -16.89
C VAL A 852 -12.67 20.77 -17.44
N THR A 853 -11.38 20.63 -17.80
CA THR A 853 -10.61 21.74 -18.40
C THR A 853 -11.18 22.19 -19.75
N CYS A 854 -11.62 21.27 -20.61
CA CYS A 854 -12.31 21.59 -21.86
C CYS A 854 -13.60 22.39 -21.61
N TRP A 855 -14.45 21.95 -20.67
CA TRP A 855 -15.68 22.66 -20.30
C TRP A 855 -15.39 24.06 -19.72
N LEU A 856 -14.39 24.17 -18.84
CA LEU A 856 -13.96 25.44 -18.25
C LEU A 856 -13.50 26.44 -19.33
N LEU A 857 -12.67 25.99 -20.27
CA LEU A 857 -12.16 26.83 -21.37
C LEU A 857 -13.26 27.27 -22.34
N ILE A 858 -14.16 26.35 -22.73
CA ILE A 858 -15.33 26.68 -23.58
C ILE A 858 -16.22 27.70 -22.88
N THR A 859 -16.46 27.55 -21.57
CA THR A 859 -17.32 28.45 -20.79
C THR A 859 -16.67 29.82 -20.60
N PHE A 860 -15.36 29.88 -20.32
CA PHE A 860 -14.62 31.15 -20.26
C PHE A 860 -14.63 31.86 -21.62
N GLY A 861 -14.40 31.14 -22.72
CA GLY A 861 -14.47 31.70 -24.08
C GLY A 861 -15.83 32.32 -24.41
N ARG A 862 -16.94 31.70 -24.00
CA ARG A 862 -18.29 32.26 -24.15
C ARG A 862 -18.52 33.54 -23.33
N ILE A 863 -17.92 33.63 -22.13
CA ILE A 863 -17.94 34.85 -21.32
C ILE A 863 -17.18 35.97 -22.04
N GLU A 864 -16.02 35.66 -22.62
CA GLU A 864 -15.20 36.63 -23.38
C GLU A 864 -15.89 37.10 -24.67
N GLU A 865 -16.48 36.17 -25.43
CA GLU A 865 -17.28 36.46 -26.63
C GLU A 865 -18.47 37.40 -26.27
N ARG A 866 -19.24 37.09 -25.22
CA ARG A 866 -20.41 37.89 -24.80
C ARG A 866 -20.07 39.25 -24.20
N LEU A 867 -19.04 39.36 -23.37
CA LEU A 867 -18.63 40.66 -22.80
C LEU A 867 -18.15 41.61 -23.91
N LYS A 868 -17.49 41.08 -24.94
CA LYS A 868 -17.09 41.83 -26.14
C LYS A 868 -18.29 42.25 -26.99
N GLU A 869 -19.26 41.36 -27.22
CA GLU A 869 -20.50 41.66 -27.95
C GLU A 869 -21.36 42.72 -27.25
N ALA A 870 -21.44 42.67 -25.92
CA ALA A 870 -22.11 43.69 -25.10
C ALA A 870 -21.36 45.04 -25.03
N GLY A 871 -20.13 45.12 -25.58
CA GLY A 871 -19.31 46.31 -25.48
C GLY A 871 -18.82 46.64 -24.05
N ASN A 872 -18.83 45.65 -23.15
CA ASN A 872 -18.66 45.88 -21.71
C ASN A 872 -17.23 46.34 -21.37
N PRO A 873 -17.05 47.41 -20.55
CA PRO A 873 -15.74 48.01 -20.31
C PRO A 873 -14.74 47.08 -19.62
N VAL A 874 -15.20 46.10 -18.83
CA VAL A 874 -14.33 45.11 -18.16
C VAL A 874 -13.54 44.28 -19.18
N TYR A 875 -14.14 43.98 -20.35
CA TYR A 875 -13.45 43.28 -21.42
C TYR A 875 -12.31 44.13 -21.99
N PHE A 876 -12.59 45.38 -22.40
CA PHE A 876 -11.59 46.24 -23.02
C PHE A 876 -10.46 46.64 -22.06
N GLU A 877 -10.76 46.92 -20.78
CA GLU A 877 -9.72 47.17 -19.77
C GLU A 877 -8.78 45.97 -19.61
N ALA A 878 -9.31 44.75 -19.59
CA ALA A 878 -8.51 43.52 -19.52
C ALA A 878 -7.76 43.17 -20.81
N TYR A 879 -8.36 43.44 -21.98
CA TYR A 879 -7.84 42.98 -23.28
C TYR A 879 -6.97 44.00 -24.03
N GLU A 880 -7.17 45.30 -23.80
CA GLU A 880 -6.48 46.38 -24.52
C GLU A 880 -5.68 47.29 -23.57
N GLY A 881 -5.99 47.27 -22.27
CA GLY A 881 -5.34 48.06 -21.24
C GLY A 881 -3.83 47.82 -21.04
N SER A 882 -3.19 48.74 -20.33
CA SER A 882 -1.75 48.76 -20.03
C SER A 882 -1.38 48.18 -18.65
N GLY A 883 -2.32 47.51 -17.98
CA GLY A 883 -2.16 47.02 -16.61
C GLY A 883 -1.10 45.90 -16.43
N PRO A 884 -0.75 45.56 -15.17
CA PRO A 884 0.32 44.60 -14.85
C PRO A 884 0.08 43.18 -15.37
N TRP A 885 -1.17 42.83 -15.68
CA TRP A 885 -1.59 41.52 -16.21
C TRP A 885 -1.73 41.50 -17.75
N LYS A 886 -1.15 42.46 -18.49
CA LYS A 886 -1.28 42.58 -19.96
C LYS A 886 -0.93 41.31 -20.76
N SER A 887 -0.06 40.44 -20.22
CA SER A 887 0.28 39.14 -20.81
C SER A 887 -0.69 38.00 -20.47
N GLU A 888 -1.55 38.18 -19.47
CA GLU A 888 -2.39 37.15 -18.83
C GLU A 888 -3.84 37.65 -18.73
N LYS A 889 -4.40 38.04 -19.87
CA LYS A 889 -5.67 38.78 -20.01
C LYS A 889 -6.88 38.17 -19.26
N ARG A 890 -6.97 36.84 -19.18
CA ARG A 890 -8.03 36.14 -18.41
C ARG A 890 -7.94 36.44 -16.90
N VAL A 891 -6.74 36.57 -16.35
CA VAL A 891 -6.53 36.93 -14.94
C VAL A 891 -6.95 38.39 -14.70
N ALA A 892 -6.60 39.30 -15.61
CA ALA A 892 -7.08 40.69 -15.59
C ALA A 892 -8.62 40.77 -15.59
N LEU A 893 -9.27 40.08 -16.54
CA LEU A 893 -10.74 40.06 -16.68
C LEU A 893 -11.40 39.53 -15.40
N ALA A 894 -10.91 38.42 -14.85
CA ALA A 894 -11.43 37.85 -13.63
C ALA A 894 -11.28 38.80 -12.42
N LEU A 895 -10.10 39.43 -12.24
CA LEU A 895 -9.87 40.37 -11.14
C LEU A 895 -10.80 41.60 -11.22
N LEU A 896 -10.99 42.15 -12.43
CA LEU A 896 -11.89 43.28 -12.66
C LEU A 896 -13.38 42.91 -12.45
N ALA A 897 -13.81 41.73 -12.90
CA ALA A 897 -15.15 41.22 -12.64
C ALA A 897 -15.39 40.97 -11.14
N LEU A 898 -14.42 40.39 -10.43
CA LEU A 898 -14.51 40.12 -8.99
C LEU A 898 -14.55 41.39 -8.13
N LYS A 899 -13.86 42.47 -8.55
CA LYS A 899 -13.94 43.80 -7.94
C LYS A 899 -15.40 44.25 -7.80
N GLY A 900 -16.19 44.03 -8.84
CA GLY A 900 -17.66 44.07 -8.78
C GLY A 900 -18.32 45.40 -9.09
N ASP A 901 -17.55 46.42 -9.50
CA ASP A 901 -18.04 47.75 -9.90
C ASP A 901 -18.97 47.73 -11.13
N ASN A 902 -19.06 46.59 -11.84
CA ASN A 902 -19.86 46.41 -13.05
C ASN A 902 -20.79 45.20 -12.89
N GLU A 903 -22.07 45.46 -12.58
CA GLU A 903 -23.07 44.39 -12.40
C GLU A 903 -23.38 43.64 -13.70
N GLU A 904 -23.37 44.32 -14.84
CA GLU A 904 -23.64 43.69 -16.15
C GLU A 904 -22.66 42.56 -16.45
N CYS A 905 -21.37 42.75 -16.15
CA CYS A 905 -20.34 41.73 -16.30
C CYS A 905 -20.66 40.50 -15.43
N LEU A 906 -21.04 40.70 -14.16
CA LEU A 906 -21.42 39.61 -13.25
C LEU A 906 -22.71 38.90 -13.68
N ARG A 907 -23.68 39.62 -14.25
CA ARG A 907 -24.90 39.05 -14.84
C ARG A 907 -24.58 38.21 -16.10
N ILE A 908 -23.66 38.66 -16.96
CA ILE A 908 -23.21 37.91 -18.15
C ILE A 908 -22.45 36.64 -17.75
N VAL A 909 -21.58 36.71 -16.73
CA VAL A 909 -20.90 35.54 -16.15
C VAL A 909 -21.92 34.55 -15.59
N ALA A 910 -22.88 35.01 -14.78
CA ALA A 910 -23.91 34.17 -14.17
C ALA A 910 -24.85 33.53 -15.20
N ALA A 911 -25.29 34.28 -16.21
CA ALA A 911 -26.12 33.76 -17.30
C ALA A 911 -25.38 32.68 -18.10
N THR A 912 -24.11 32.93 -18.45
CA THR A 912 -23.30 31.98 -19.23
C THR A 912 -23.02 30.69 -18.44
N LEU A 913 -22.75 30.79 -17.13
CA LEU A 913 -22.67 29.64 -16.21
C LEU A 913 -24.01 28.91 -16.05
N ASN A 914 -25.14 29.62 -16.11
CA ASN A 914 -26.47 29.04 -16.01
C ASN A 914 -26.95 28.36 -17.31
N GLU A 915 -26.42 28.76 -18.47
CA GLU A 915 -26.64 28.09 -19.76
C GLU A 915 -25.69 26.90 -19.97
N ALA A 916 -24.43 27.02 -19.54
CA ALA A 916 -23.41 25.98 -19.69
C ALA A 916 -23.44 24.90 -18.59
N ARG A 917 -24.52 24.81 -17.79
CA ARG A 917 -24.57 23.96 -16.58
C ARG A 917 -24.23 22.50 -16.88
N SER A 918 -23.31 21.97 -16.09
CA SER A 918 -22.89 20.57 -16.10
C SER A 918 -22.92 20.00 -14.68
N GLY A 919 -23.20 18.71 -14.56
CA GLY A 919 -23.03 17.92 -13.34
C GLY A 919 -21.56 17.52 -13.13
N PHE A 920 -21.28 16.92 -11.99
CA PHE A 920 -19.98 16.30 -11.72
C PHE A 920 -19.83 14.96 -12.50
N MET A 921 -20.92 14.19 -12.59
CA MET A 921 -20.97 12.90 -13.29
C MET A 921 -20.67 12.98 -14.79
N ASP A 922 -20.94 14.12 -15.45
CA ASP A 922 -20.64 14.35 -16.87
C ASP A 922 -19.15 14.18 -17.22
N PHE A 923 -18.27 14.13 -16.21
CA PHE A 923 -16.81 14.02 -16.33
C PHE A 923 -16.23 12.79 -15.63
N ILE A 924 -17.07 11.90 -15.07
CA ILE A 924 -16.62 10.68 -14.40
C ILE A 924 -16.41 9.57 -15.43
N TYR A 925 -15.34 8.76 -15.28
CA TYR A 925 -15.05 7.67 -16.22
C TYR A 925 -16.09 6.54 -16.19
N TRP A 926 -16.87 6.41 -15.12
CA TRP A 926 -17.86 5.36 -14.90
C TRP A 926 -19.26 5.80 -15.35
N GLU A 927 -20.23 4.88 -15.34
CA GLU A 927 -21.63 5.22 -15.64
C GLU A 927 -22.41 5.63 -14.39
N ASP A 928 -21.97 5.19 -13.20
CA ASP A 928 -22.46 5.62 -11.89
C ASP A 928 -21.32 5.55 -10.83
N LEU A 929 -21.58 5.98 -9.59
CA LEU A 929 -20.67 5.88 -8.44
C LEU A 929 -21.21 4.90 -7.38
N GLU A 930 -20.31 4.14 -6.76
CA GLU A 930 -20.62 3.21 -5.67
C GLU A 930 -20.80 4.00 -4.36
N THR A 931 -22.01 4.51 -4.17
CA THR A 931 -22.37 5.44 -3.08
C THR A 931 -23.14 4.80 -1.93
N GLU A 932 -23.69 3.60 -2.13
CA GLU A 932 -24.38 2.80 -1.11
C GLU A 932 -23.72 1.42 -1.01
N GLN A 933 -23.82 0.77 0.16
CA GLN A 933 -23.62 -0.67 0.22
C GLN A 933 -24.70 -1.31 -0.64
N ARG A 934 -24.30 -1.97 -1.73
CA ARG A 934 -25.24 -2.70 -2.58
C ARG A 934 -25.94 -3.74 -1.72
N GLU A 935 -27.27 -3.72 -1.65
CA GLU A 935 -28.04 -4.80 -1.05
C GLU A 935 -27.59 -6.11 -1.71
N ARG A 936 -27.08 -7.05 -0.91
CA ARG A 936 -26.73 -8.38 -1.41
C ARG A 936 -28.05 -9.06 -1.80
N GLU A 937 -28.37 -9.06 -3.10
CA GLU A 937 -29.51 -9.82 -3.63
C GLU A 937 -29.41 -11.25 -3.08
N ALA A 938 -30.42 -11.66 -2.30
CA ALA A 938 -30.32 -12.79 -1.37
C ALA A 938 -30.48 -14.17 -2.06
N ASP A 939 -29.64 -14.41 -3.06
CA ASP A 939 -29.41 -15.71 -3.72
C ASP A 939 -28.05 -16.31 -3.27
N VAL A 940 -27.52 -15.83 -2.14
CA VAL A 940 -26.37 -16.43 -1.44
C VAL A 940 -26.85 -17.67 -0.69
N ASP A 941 -26.46 -18.85 -1.18
CA ASP A 941 -26.55 -20.09 -0.42
C ASP A 941 -25.81 -19.93 0.93
N PRO A 942 -26.46 -20.14 2.09
CA PRO A 942 -25.84 -19.97 3.41
C PRO A 942 -24.64 -20.90 3.69
N SER A 943 -24.30 -21.83 2.77
CA SER A 943 -23.05 -22.60 2.80
C SER A 943 -21.76 -21.77 2.64
N LEU A 944 -21.86 -20.51 2.16
CA LEU A 944 -20.71 -19.73 1.68
C LEU A 944 -20.10 -18.72 2.68
N GLY A 945 -20.65 -18.58 3.90
CA GLY A 945 -20.25 -17.53 4.85
C GLY A 945 -20.11 -18.02 6.29
N ASN A 946 -19.04 -18.78 6.59
CA ASN A 946 -18.57 -19.04 7.96
C ASN A 946 -17.05 -19.14 7.95
N GLU A 947 -16.40 -18.53 8.94
CA GLU A 947 -14.94 -18.50 9.02
C GLU A 947 -14.34 -19.77 9.63
N CYS A 948 -13.09 -20.05 9.26
CA CYS A 948 -12.40 -21.29 9.63
C CYS A 948 -11.04 -20.95 10.24
N THR A 949 -10.93 -21.04 11.57
CA THR A 949 -9.65 -20.92 12.25
C THR A 949 -8.77 -22.13 11.96
N VAL A 950 -7.59 -21.87 11.39
CA VAL A 950 -6.53 -22.89 11.25
C VAL A 950 -5.85 -23.09 12.61
N MET A 951 -5.92 -24.30 13.15
CA MET A 951 -5.03 -24.81 14.22
C MET A 951 -3.71 -25.30 13.60
#